data_AF-A0A1Z4LVX8-F1
#
_entry.id   AF-A0A1Z4LVX8-F1
#
_cell.length_a   1.000
_cell.length_b   1.000
_cell.length_c   1.000
_cell.angle_alpha   90.00
_cell.angle_beta   90.00
_cell.angle_gamma   90.00
#
_symmetry.space_group_name_H-M   'P 1'
#
loop_
_entity.id
_entity.type
_entity.pdbx_description
1 polymer ?
#
loop_
_entity_poly.entity_id
_entity_poly.type
_entity_poly.pdbx_seq_one_letter_code
_entity_poly.pdbx_strand_id
1 'polypeptide(L)'
;MVRELERKHVGADFPQTAPAANPVFFRTYSRRQQPEGTRESWRQVCDRTLKGLVELGKLTQDEALLLEEMQHNLKALPSGRWLWVGGTNWLAQPKNFSGAYNCTSTNVIDWSAFGLMMDLAMMGCGTGAILEPKYINQLPSIRNRLKVRVEGNIGKTIANERREFTETEIEGNRATIYVGDSRQGWVQSYQTLLELSTDERFNQEVEVIVDISDIRKAGEPLQGFGGMANPVKLPELYQRCAAILNKAVGRKLTSVECCLLIDEAAVTIVAGNIRRCLPEDALVHTSKGLVAIRDVKVGDLVQTPLGFRRVVDKFDQGFQDVYEVETNATLPRATLNHRQAVLADAQGAVEWKSMANLVEGDRLLHNKQILPGTVTNLPVDFTQSRPIQSHTAKPLFIPQLTPEIAWLIGFTHGDGYVALGRNKHDKPYGRVEWSMNASDTELTPRIQQKLDIALTAFKLKATHGVVRGENTAKSVCSSIRFAEYFHRYIKQPNTSLQVPDFILQGSVDIRAAYLAGLMDSDGAVNNRPPHLVTTVYRGFIQQVASVLSSLGIAGRISVTQPQNQKWQAKYNLKIPALKERYNALIAPHSVKGELKQGLKMYGFTVPGVVMREAYTYSEMREMGMNGSRKVDANYERYIAESDVSLDIPVTVKGLGSYDHVQTYDIEVEEAHCFYCDGYLTHNSAGMRQGVSEDNAFADAKANLWQQGEDGNWRIDPERDALRMANHTRVFHQKPTLEECVNAVRKQYYSGEGAIQWAGEAVARANLDLLTTKESKTDFLQAYQQGDGKDWLKEKHSYLDDNEIEHRLARVGLNPCGN
;
A
#
# COMPACT_ATOMS: atom_id res chain seq x y z
N MET A 1 39.01 4.70 18.06
CA MET A 1 39.02 3.42 18.80
C MET A 1 37.58 2.96 18.89
N VAL A 2 37.06 2.36 17.81
CA VAL A 2 35.68 1.87 17.76
C VAL A 2 35.75 0.41 18.20
N ARG A 3 35.18 0.09 19.36
CA ARG A 3 35.02 -1.29 19.81
C ARG A 3 34.12 -2.00 18.79
N GLU A 4 34.69 -2.94 18.06
CA GLU A 4 33.93 -3.98 17.36
C GLU A 4 33.09 -4.71 18.41
N LEU A 5 31.79 -4.44 18.40
CA LEU A 5 30.82 -5.33 19.05
C LEU A 5 30.63 -6.50 18.09
N GLU A 6 31.37 -7.58 18.31
CA GLU A 6 31.09 -8.89 17.71
C GLU A 6 29.64 -9.27 18.02
N ARG A 7 28.74 -9.09 17.05
CA ARG A 7 27.41 -9.68 17.10
C ARG A 7 27.58 -11.18 16.82
N LYS A 8 27.58 -11.99 17.88
CA LYS A 8 27.42 -13.45 17.79
C LYS A 8 26.21 -13.77 16.90
N HIS A 9 26.47 -14.26 15.69
CA HIS A 9 25.44 -14.80 14.80
C HIS A 9 24.87 -16.05 15.46
N VAL A 10 23.69 -15.93 16.06
CA VAL A 10 22.88 -17.09 16.43
C VAL A 10 22.10 -17.51 15.19
N GLY A 11 22.79 -18.18 14.25
CA GLY A 11 22.16 -18.76 13.08
C GLY A 11 21.19 -19.86 13.53
N ALA A 12 19.94 -19.78 13.08
CA ALA A 12 19.02 -20.90 13.17
C ALA A 12 19.33 -21.88 12.02
N ASP A 13 19.50 -23.16 12.33
CA ASP A 13 19.77 -24.23 11.36
C ASP A 13 18.47 -24.60 10.61
N PHE A 14 18.06 -23.76 9.66
CA PHE A 14 17.00 -24.09 8.71
C PHE A 14 17.57 -24.94 7.55
N PRO A 15 16.82 -25.91 6.99
CA PRO A 15 17.26 -26.72 5.86
C PRO A 15 17.66 -25.86 4.66
N GLN A 16 18.73 -26.25 3.95
CA GLN A 16 19.18 -25.55 2.74
C GLN A 16 18.11 -25.52 1.64
N THR A 17 17.16 -26.45 1.64
CA THR A 17 16.03 -26.51 0.71
C THR A 17 14.94 -25.47 0.99
N ALA A 18 15.04 -24.70 2.08
CA ALA A 18 14.07 -23.68 2.46
C ALA A 18 14.75 -22.30 2.63
N PRO A 19 15.28 -21.70 1.55
CA PRO A 19 16.13 -20.51 1.62
C PRO A 19 15.42 -19.28 2.20
N ALA A 20 14.09 -19.18 2.06
CA ALA A 20 13.29 -18.09 2.63
C ALA A 20 12.99 -18.26 4.14
N ALA A 21 13.22 -19.44 4.74
CA ALA A 21 12.78 -19.72 6.10
C ALA A 21 13.46 -18.83 7.15
N ASN A 22 14.78 -18.63 7.03
CA ASN A 22 15.57 -17.81 7.97
C ASN A 22 15.11 -16.33 7.97
N PRO A 23 15.02 -15.62 6.82
CA PRO A 23 14.49 -14.24 6.82
C PRO A 23 13.01 -14.16 7.19
N VAL A 24 12.16 -15.11 6.79
CA VAL A 24 10.74 -15.14 7.20
C VAL A 24 10.59 -15.32 8.71
N PHE A 25 11.41 -16.18 9.32
CA PHE A 25 11.41 -16.41 10.75
C PHE A 25 11.76 -15.14 11.53
N PHE A 26 12.91 -14.53 11.23
CA PHE A 26 13.36 -13.36 11.99
C PHE A 26 12.47 -12.14 11.79
N ARG A 27 11.80 -12.01 10.64
CA ARG A 27 10.93 -10.88 10.34
C ARG A 27 9.52 -11.02 10.97
N THR A 28 9.00 -12.25 11.06
CA THR A 28 7.58 -12.51 11.37
C THR A 28 7.35 -13.12 12.74
N TYR A 29 8.23 -14.01 13.19
CA TYR A 29 7.97 -14.88 14.34
C TYR A 29 8.95 -14.68 15.49
N SER A 30 10.17 -14.22 15.20
CA SER A 30 11.19 -13.91 16.20
C SER A 30 10.90 -12.57 16.90
N ARG A 31 10.58 -12.63 18.20
CA ARG A 31 10.30 -11.43 19.01
C ARG A 31 11.62 -10.79 19.49
N ARG A 32 11.54 -9.50 19.84
CA ARG A 32 12.65 -8.82 20.52
C ARG A 32 12.64 -9.17 22.01
N GLN A 33 13.79 -9.56 22.53
CA GLN A 33 14.04 -9.74 23.95
C GLN A 33 14.34 -8.37 24.57
N GLN A 34 13.58 -8.00 25.60
CA GLN A 34 13.81 -6.82 26.42
C GLN A 34 14.59 -7.25 27.67
N PRO A 35 15.61 -6.49 28.14
CA PRO A 35 16.06 -5.17 27.67
C PRO A 35 17.19 -5.19 26.62
N GLU A 36 17.68 -6.38 26.24
CA GLU A 36 18.93 -6.57 25.49
C GLU A 36 18.82 -6.31 23.98
N GLY A 37 17.60 -6.14 23.45
CA GLY A 37 17.34 -5.80 22.04
C GLY A 37 17.67 -6.91 21.04
N THR A 38 18.11 -8.08 21.51
CA THR A 38 18.36 -9.29 20.72
C THR A 38 17.04 -9.91 20.26
N ARG A 39 17.08 -10.68 19.18
CA ARG A 39 15.92 -11.40 18.62
C ARG A 39 15.98 -12.86 19.04
N GLU A 40 14.81 -13.47 19.28
CA GLU A 40 14.72 -14.90 19.58
C GLU A 40 15.29 -15.75 18.43
N SER A 41 16.10 -16.75 18.75
CA SER A 41 16.50 -17.79 17.80
C SER A 41 15.34 -18.75 17.49
N TRP A 42 15.47 -19.54 16.43
CA TRP A 42 14.45 -20.56 16.10
C TRP A 42 14.19 -21.49 17.28
N ARG A 43 15.27 -21.96 17.92
CA ARG A 43 15.18 -22.79 19.12
C ARG A 43 14.43 -22.10 20.26
N GLN A 44 14.73 -20.84 20.54
CA GLN A 44 14.02 -20.09 21.59
C GLN A 44 12.52 -19.92 21.28
N VAL A 45 12.16 -19.75 20.00
CA VAL A 45 10.75 -19.71 19.60
C VAL A 45 10.09 -21.07 19.72
N CYS A 46 10.77 -22.16 19.31
CA CYS A 46 10.31 -23.52 19.55
C CYS A 46 10.09 -23.77 21.05
N ASP A 47 11.10 -23.50 21.88
CA ASP A 47 11.04 -23.69 23.34
C ASP A 47 9.86 -22.93 23.95
N ARG A 48 9.68 -21.65 23.61
CA ARG A 48 8.59 -20.82 24.11
C ARG A 48 7.23 -21.34 23.66
N THR A 49 7.09 -21.64 22.38
CA THR A 49 5.80 -22.04 21.80
C THR A 49 5.41 -23.45 22.20
N LEU A 50 6.36 -24.37 22.31
CA LEU A 50 6.20 -25.71 22.85
C LEU A 50 5.83 -25.67 24.32
N LYS A 51 6.53 -24.88 25.15
CA LYS A 51 6.14 -24.68 26.56
C LYS A 51 4.68 -24.22 26.67
N GLY A 52 4.28 -23.25 25.84
CA GLY A 52 2.89 -22.81 25.78
C GLY A 52 1.92 -23.92 25.38
N LEU A 53 2.29 -24.81 24.45
CA LEU A 53 1.47 -25.96 24.04
C LEU A 53 1.40 -27.03 25.13
N VAL A 54 2.50 -27.30 25.84
CA VAL A 54 2.54 -28.25 26.96
C VAL A 54 1.63 -27.79 28.08
N GLU A 55 1.71 -26.50 28.46
CA GLU A 55 0.85 -25.91 29.48
C GLU A 55 -0.63 -25.90 29.06
N LEU A 56 -0.93 -25.51 27.81
CA LEU A 56 -2.30 -25.43 27.30
C LEU A 56 -2.94 -26.81 27.10
N GLY A 57 -2.22 -27.71 26.43
CA GLY A 57 -2.69 -29.04 26.03
C GLY A 57 -2.55 -30.09 27.13
N LYS A 58 -1.89 -29.75 28.26
CA LYS A 58 -1.53 -30.70 29.33
C LYS A 58 -0.80 -31.93 28.78
N LEU A 59 0.12 -31.67 27.86
CA LEU A 59 0.80 -32.72 27.10
C LEU A 59 1.69 -33.56 28.02
N THR A 60 1.72 -34.87 27.75
CA THR A 60 2.68 -35.79 28.36
C THR A 60 4.10 -35.47 27.89
N GLN A 61 5.10 -36.02 28.60
CA GLN A 61 6.49 -35.85 28.22
C GLN A 61 6.77 -36.40 26.81
N ASP A 62 6.18 -37.54 26.46
CA ASP A 62 6.38 -38.20 25.16
C ASP A 62 5.76 -37.37 24.03
N GLU A 63 4.57 -36.79 24.24
CA GLU A 63 3.94 -35.87 23.27
C GLU A 63 4.73 -34.59 23.10
N ALA A 64 5.27 -34.03 24.19
CA ALA A 64 6.10 -32.83 24.14
C ALA A 64 7.39 -33.08 23.34
N LEU A 65 8.05 -34.23 23.55
CA LEU A 65 9.25 -34.64 22.81
C LEU A 65 8.95 -34.84 21.32
N LEU A 66 7.82 -35.45 20.97
CA LEU A 66 7.40 -35.61 19.58
C LEU A 66 7.15 -34.26 18.91
N LEU A 67 6.44 -33.34 19.57
CA LEU A 67 6.20 -31.99 19.04
C LEU A 67 7.50 -31.20 18.90
N GLU A 68 8.41 -31.30 19.88
CA GLU A 68 9.75 -30.72 19.82
C GLU A 68 10.47 -31.21 18.56
N GLU A 69 10.53 -32.53 18.34
CA GLU A 69 11.16 -33.13 17.17
C GLU A 69 10.53 -32.65 15.86
N MET A 70 9.19 -32.66 15.77
CA MET A 70 8.49 -32.24 14.56
C MET A 70 8.68 -30.75 14.26
N GLN A 71 8.69 -29.91 15.29
CA GLN A 71 8.85 -28.47 15.17
C GLN A 71 10.30 -28.11 14.81
N HIS A 72 11.29 -28.74 15.45
CA HIS A 72 12.71 -28.55 15.11
C HIS A 72 13.03 -28.98 13.69
N ASN A 73 12.47 -30.11 13.25
CA ASN A 73 12.68 -30.63 11.89
C ASN A 73 11.76 -29.96 10.84
N LEU A 74 10.95 -28.97 11.24
CA LEU A 74 10.02 -28.23 10.38
C LEU A 74 9.03 -29.14 9.64
N LYS A 75 8.71 -30.29 10.22
CA LYS A 75 7.76 -31.26 9.65
C LYS A 75 6.32 -30.89 10.00
N ALA A 76 6.11 -30.30 11.16
CA ALA A 76 4.84 -29.72 11.57
C ALA A 76 5.11 -28.47 12.41
N LEU A 77 4.38 -27.39 12.13
CA LEU A 77 4.50 -26.13 12.83
C LEU A 77 3.13 -25.66 13.34
N PRO A 78 3.07 -25.00 14.49
CA PRO A 78 1.86 -24.33 14.90
C PRO A 78 1.60 -23.10 14.01
N SER A 79 0.40 -22.52 14.10
CA SER A 79 0.01 -21.37 13.26
C SER A 79 0.99 -20.20 13.39
N GLY A 80 1.11 -19.38 12.35
CA GLY A 80 1.95 -18.17 12.40
C GLY A 80 1.61 -17.25 13.58
N ARG A 81 0.34 -17.22 14.01
CA ARG A 81 -0.07 -16.53 15.23
C ARG A 81 0.55 -17.14 16.47
N TRP A 82 0.44 -18.45 16.62
CA TRP A 82 1.01 -19.16 17.76
C TRP A 82 2.55 -19.03 17.79
N LEU A 83 3.22 -19.04 16.63
CA LEU A 83 4.66 -18.77 16.57
C LEU A 83 5.01 -17.38 17.15
N TRP A 84 4.15 -16.38 16.92
CA TRP A 84 4.33 -15.02 17.45
C TRP A 84 3.92 -14.84 18.92
N VAL A 85 2.79 -15.41 19.38
CA VAL A 85 2.23 -15.14 20.72
C VAL A 85 2.21 -16.33 21.68
N GLY A 86 2.37 -17.56 21.19
CA GLY A 86 2.34 -18.79 21.97
C GLY A 86 3.40 -18.76 23.08
N GLY A 87 3.03 -19.10 24.31
CA GLY A 87 3.94 -19.08 25.46
C GLY A 87 4.44 -17.69 25.90
N THR A 88 3.83 -16.59 25.41
CA THR A 88 4.16 -15.24 25.88
C THR A 88 3.31 -14.83 27.09
N ASN A 89 3.85 -13.97 27.96
CA ASN A 89 3.09 -13.39 29.08
C ASN A 89 1.84 -12.62 28.65
N TRP A 90 1.85 -12.05 27.43
CA TRP A 90 0.69 -11.37 26.88
C TRP A 90 -0.46 -12.34 26.62
N LEU A 91 -0.17 -13.49 26.00
CA LEU A 91 -1.18 -14.52 25.70
C LEU A 91 -1.65 -15.25 26.96
N ALA A 92 -0.78 -15.40 27.96
CA ALA A 92 -1.13 -15.99 29.25
C ALA A 92 -2.22 -15.21 30.02
N GLN A 93 -2.45 -13.94 29.67
CA GLN A 93 -3.55 -13.16 30.23
C GLN A 93 -4.88 -13.64 29.65
N PRO A 94 -5.86 -14.03 30.49
CA PRO A 94 -7.14 -14.55 30.00
C PRO A 94 -7.85 -13.65 28.99
N LYS A 95 -7.73 -12.31 29.13
CA LYS A 95 -8.33 -11.33 28.22
C LYS A 95 -7.76 -11.29 26.80
N ASN A 96 -6.69 -12.05 26.51
CA ASN A 96 -6.00 -12.07 25.23
C ASN A 96 -6.02 -13.45 24.56
N PHE A 97 -6.74 -14.44 25.11
CA PHE A 97 -6.70 -15.82 24.61
C PHE A 97 -7.09 -15.92 23.13
N SER A 98 -8.07 -15.13 22.69
CA SER A 98 -8.51 -15.06 21.29
C SER A 98 -7.42 -14.57 20.35
N GLY A 99 -6.43 -13.86 20.89
CA GLY A 99 -5.19 -13.52 20.20
C GLY A 99 -4.38 -14.73 19.74
N ALA A 100 -4.61 -15.95 20.22
CA ALA A 100 -4.02 -17.18 19.68
C ALA A 100 -4.62 -17.62 18.33
N TYR A 101 -5.80 -17.12 17.97
CA TYR A 101 -6.54 -17.53 16.79
C TYR A 101 -6.35 -16.52 15.65
N ASN A 102 -6.24 -17.02 14.42
CA ASN A 102 -6.07 -16.19 13.22
C ASN A 102 -7.40 -15.67 12.69
N CYS A 103 -8.43 -16.52 12.74
CA CYS A 103 -9.75 -16.26 12.23
C CYS A 103 -10.78 -16.77 13.23
N THR A 104 -11.91 -16.09 13.32
CA THR A 104 -13.10 -16.54 14.05
C THR A 104 -14.31 -16.52 13.13
N SER A 105 -15.38 -17.16 13.57
CA SER A 105 -16.71 -16.97 13.02
C SER A 105 -17.71 -16.91 14.16
N THR A 106 -18.74 -16.09 14.02
CA THR A 106 -19.75 -15.88 15.07
C THR A 106 -21.13 -15.81 14.46
N ASN A 107 -22.08 -16.50 15.10
CA ASN A 107 -23.49 -16.40 14.77
C ASN A 107 -24.03 -15.09 15.34
N VAL A 108 -24.64 -14.26 14.50
CA VAL A 108 -25.15 -12.97 14.94
C VAL A 108 -26.56 -13.16 15.50
N ILE A 109 -26.65 -13.26 16.84
CA ILE A 109 -27.91 -13.50 17.57
C ILE A 109 -28.29 -12.35 18.52
N ASP A 110 -27.32 -11.55 18.95
CA ASP A 110 -27.50 -10.43 19.89
C ASP A 110 -26.49 -9.30 19.62
N TRP A 111 -26.58 -8.19 20.38
CA TRP A 111 -25.65 -7.06 20.26
C TRP A 111 -24.24 -7.38 20.75
N SER A 112 -24.11 -8.32 21.68
CA SER A 112 -22.81 -8.79 22.18
C SER A 112 -22.00 -9.45 21.06
N ALA A 113 -22.63 -10.11 20.08
CA ALA A 113 -21.95 -10.66 18.91
C ALA A 113 -21.23 -9.58 18.09
N PHE A 114 -21.82 -8.39 17.93
CA PHE A 114 -21.20 -7.25 17.24
C PHE A 114 -20.00 -6.70 18.02
N GLY A 115 -20.18 -6.50 19.34
CA GLY A 115 -19.10 -6.10 20.23
C GLY A 115 -17.94 -7.09 20.23
N LEU A 116 -18.24 -8.39 20.29
CA LEU A 116 -17.25 -9.47 20.21
C LEU A 116 -16.45 -9.42 18.91
N MET A 117 -17.11 -9.23 17.76
CA MET A 117 -16.40 -9.09 16.48
C MET A 117 -15.50 -7.85 16.44
N MET A 118 -15.93 -6.74 17.02
CA MET A 118 -15.09 -5.55 17.14
C MET A 118 -13.85 -5.85 18.01
N ASP A 119 -14.03 -6.51 19.16
CA ASP A 119 -12.93 -6.89 20.07
C ASP A 119 -11.91 -7.81 19.40
N LEU A 120 -12.39 -8.85 18.72
CA LEU A 120 -11.57 -9.81 17.99
C LEU A 120 -10.77 -9.16 16.86
N ALA A 121 -11.40 -8.25 16.09
CA ALA A 121 -10.73 -7.51 15.03
C ALA A 121 -9.63 -6.58 15.57
N MET A 122 -9.82 -5.96 16.74
CA MET A 122 -8.80 -5.14 17.41
C MET A 122 -7.61 -5.97 17.94
N MET A 123 -7.78 -7.29 18.12
CA MET A 123 -6.69 -8.24 18.39
C MET A 123 -6.03 -8.80 17.12
N GLY A 124 -6.36 -8.23 15.96
CA GLY A 124 -5.87 -8.67 14.66
C GLY A 124 -6.39 -10.04 14.24
N CYS A 125 -7.46 -10.55 14.86
CA CYS A 125 -8.13 -11.75 14.39
C CYS A 125 -9.09 -11.39 13.25
N GLY A 126 -9.06 -12.13 12.14
CA GLY A 126 -10.08 -12.00 11.12
C GLY A 126 -11.43 -12.45 11.67
N THR A 127 -12.49 -11.67 11.44
CA THR A 127 -13.83 -11.97 11.96
C THR A 127 -14.78 -12.35 10.84
N GLY A 128 -15.30 -13.58 10.90
CA GLY A 128 -16.42 -14.05 10.11
C GLY A 128 -17.73 -13.86 10.87
N ALA A 129 -18.81 -13.63 10.13
CA ALA A 129 -20.16 -13.51 10.66
C ALA A 129 -21.10 -14.40 9.87
N ILE A 130 -21.92 -15.19 10.56
CA ILE A 130 -23.00 -15.98 9.97
C ILE A 130 -24.31 -15.18 10.12
N LEU A 131 -24.83 -14.72 8.98
CA LEU A 131 -25.97 -13.80 8.92
C LEU A 131 -27.25 -14.47 8.39
N GLU A 132 -27.40 -15.76 8.66
CA GLU A 132 -28.59 -16.51 8.23
C GLU A 132 -29.84 -16.07 9.01
N PRO A 133 -31.04 -16.09 8.39
CA PRO A 133 -32.29 -15.66 9.02
C PRO A 133 -32.54 -16.30 10.39
N LYS A 134 -32.22 -17.59 10.57
CA LYS A 134 -32.40 -18.30 11.85
C LYS A 134 -31.61 -17.70 13.02
N TYR A 135 -30.53 -16.96 12.74
CA TYR A 135 -29.73 -16.26 13.75
C TYR A 135 -30.16 -14.80 13.87
N ILE A 136 -30.13 -14.03 12.77
CA ILE A 136 -30.40 -12.59 12.82
C ILE A 136 -31.84 -12.26 13.22
N ASN A 137 -32.81 -13.18 13.00
CA ASN A 137 -34.18 -13.00 13.46
C ASN A 137 -34.32 -13.08 14.99
N GLN A 138 -33.27 -13.47 15.72
CA GLN A 138 -33.26 -13.43 17.19
C GLN A 138 -33.01 -12.02 17.72
N LEU A 139 -32.40 -11.14 16.91
CA LEU A 139 -32.19 -9.74 17.27
C LEU A 139 -33.54 -9.04 17.57
N PRO A 140 -33.61 -8.17 18.59
CA PRO A 140 -34.81 -7.40 18.86
C PRO A 140 -35.16 -6.48 17.69
N SER A 141 -36.46 -6.21 17.50
CA SER A 141 -36.88 -5.17 16.57
C SER A 141 -36.36 -3.82 17.04
N ILE A 142 -35.88 -2.98 16.13
CA ILE A 142 -35.43 -1.63 16.46
C ILE A 142 -36.65 -0.83 16.93
N ARG A 143 -36.53 -0.18 18.10
CA ARG A 143 -37.64 0.55 18.73
C ARG A 143 -37.36 2.04 18.82
N ASN A 144 -36.10 2.40 19.05
CA ASN A 144 -35.72 3.77 19.39
C ASN A 144 -35.05 4.43 18.19
N ARG A 145 -35.50 5.65 17.87
CA ARG A 145 -34.79 6.51 16.92
C ARG A 145 -33.64 7.18 17.66
N LEU A 146 -32.41 6.99 17.21
CA LEU A 146 -31.22 7.56 17.83
C LEU A 146 -30.82 8.88 17.16
N LYS A 147 -30.74 9.96 17.94
CA LYS A 147 -30.19 11.25 17.51
C LYS A 147 -28.80 11.40 18.12
N VAL A 148 -27.78 11.00 17.36
CA VAL A 148 -26.38 10.96 17.82
C VAL A 148 -25.67 12.29 17.57
N ARG A 149 -25.00 12.79 18.60
CA ARG A 149 -24.03 13.90 18.53
C ARG A 149 -22.72 13.47 19.18
N VAL A 150 -21.61 13.69 18.49
CA VAL A 150 -20.28 13.46 19.05
C VAL A 150 -19.75 14.77 19.63
N GLU A 151 -19.25 14.72 20.86
CA GLU A 151 -18.65 15.84 21.58
C GLU A 151 -17.22 15.49 22.02
N GLY A 152 -16.44 16.51 22.38
CA GLY A 152 -15.04 16.34 22.74
C GLY A 152 -14.10 16.31 21.53
N ASN A 153 -12.80 16.38 21.80
CA ASN A 153 -11.75 16.26 20.80
C ASN A 153 -10.82 15.14 21.22
N ILE A 154 -10.40 14.33 20.25
CA ILE A 154 -9.39 13.28 20.46
C ILE A 154 -8.13 13.90 21.07
N GLY A 155 -7.60 13.26 22.11
CA GLY A 155 -6.38 13.69 22.81
C GLY A 155 -6.56 14.90 23.74
N LYS A 156 -7.81 15.31 24.02
CA LYS A 156 -8.11 16.41 24.96
C LYS A 156 -7.74 16.04 26.39
N THR A 157 -8.11 14.85 26.86
CA THR A 157 -7.75 14.38 28.20
C THR A 157 -6.31 13.87 28.22
N ILE A 158 -5.53 14.31 29.22
CA ILE A 158 -4.14 13.90 29.40
C ILE A 158 -4.05 12.42 29.81
N ALA A 159 -2.98 11.74 29.42
CA ALA A 159 -2.89 10.27 29.46
C ALA A 159 -3.22 9.61 30.81
N ASN A 160 -2.87 10.25 31.92
CA ASN A 160 -3.10 9.75 33.29
C ASN A 160 -4.52 9.98 33.81
N GLU A 161 -5.34 10.76 33.11
CA GLU A 161 -6.72 11.09 33.50
C GLU A 161 -7.77 10.44 32.58
N ARG A 162 -7.34 9.75 31.52
CA ARG A 162 -8.23 9.08 30.58
C ARG A 162 -8.95 7.91 31.25
N ARG A 163 -10.26 7.79 31.03
CA ARG A 163 -11.00 6.58 31.39
C ARG A 163 -10.49 5.40 30.57
N GLU A 164 -10.28 4.25 31.20
CA GLU A 164 -9.95 3.03 30.47
C GLU A 164 -11.20 2.40 29.83
N PHE A 165 -12.30 2.36 30.57
CA PHE A 165 -13.56 1.76 30.16
C PHE A 165 -14.60 2.81 29.81
N THR A 166 -15.56 2.43 28.98
CA THR A 166 -16.66 3.33 28.61
C THR A 166 -17.66 3.39 29.76
N GLU A 167 -18.10 4.62 30.05
CA GLU A 167 -19.13 4.91 31.04
C GLU A 167 -20.35 5.48 30.32
N THR A 168 -21.55 5.13 30.76
CA THR A 168 -22.79 5.62 30.15
C THR A 168 -23.74 6.15 31.22
N GLU A 169 -24.12 7.41 31.08
CA GLU A 169 -25.09 8.09 31.93
C GLU A 169 -26.41 8.23 31.17
N ILE A 170 -27.53 7.85 31.80
CA ILE A 170 -28.86 7.96 31.20
C ILE A 170 -29.74 8.85 32.07
N GLU A 171 -30.24 9.93 31.49
CA GLU A 171 -31.11 10.90 32.13
C GLU A 171 -32.35 11.15 31.27
N GLY A 172 -33.48 10.57 31.68
CA GLY A 172 -34.72 10.63 30.88
C GLY A 172 -34.51 10.00 29.50
N ASN A 173 -34.67 10.80 28.44
CA ASN A 173 -34.51 10.37 27.04
C ASN A 173 -33.13 10.69 26.45
N ARG A 174 -32.16 11.03 27.31
CA ARG A 174 -30.79 11.36 26.93
C ARG A 174 -29.83 10.30 27.47
N ALA A 175 -28.92 9.83 26.63
CA ALA A 175 -27.82 8.95 27.00
C ALA A 175 -26.47 9.60 26.63
N THR A 176 -25.55 9.71 27.58
CA THR A 176 -24.20 10.21 27.36
C THR A 176 -23.22 9.05 27.49
N ILE A 177 -22.48 8.75 26.42
CA ILE A 177 -21.45 7.71 26.35
C ILE A 177 -20.07 8.37 26.42
N TYR A 178 -19.36 8.22 27.53
CA TYR A 178 -17.96 8.65 27.67
C TYR A 178 -17.06 7.52 27.22
N VAL A 179 -16.41 7.67 26.06
CA VAL A 179 -15.67 6.58 25.43
C VAL A 179 -14.32 6.37 26.12
N GLY A 180 -14.08 5.17 26.63
CA GLY A 180 -12.81 4.80 27.28
C GLY A 180 -11.65 4.59 26.29
N ASP A 181 -10.44 4.95 26.70
CA ASP A 181 -9.18 4.83 25.96
C ASP A 181 -8.57 3.41 25.98
N SER A 182 -9.40 2.40 25.76
CA SER A 182 -8.95 1.02 25.64
C SER A 182 -9.73 0.27 24.55
N ARG A 183 -9.22 -0.91 24.17
CA ARG A 183 -9.93 -1.84 23.28
C ARG A 183 -11.34 -2.12 23.80
N GLN A 184 -11.46 -2.40 25.10
CA GLN A 184 -12.71 -2.66 25.78
C GLN A 184 -13.61 -1.41 25.82
N GLY A 185 -13.05 -0.22 26.04
CA GLY A 185 -13.80 1.04 25.98
C GLY A 185 -14.44 1.25 24.61
N TRP A 186 -13.69 1.05 23.52
CA TRP A 186 -14.22 1.20 22.17
C TRP A 186 -15.34 0.20 21.88
N VAL A 187 -15.10 -1.08 22.20
CA VAL A 187 -16.08 -2.16 22.04
C VAL A 187 -17.37 -1.86 22.81
N GLN A 188 -17.25 -1.47 24.08
CA GLN A 188 -18.38 -1.11 24.93
C GLN A 188 -19.16 0.06 24.34
N SER A 189 -18.48 1.12 23.89
CA SER A 189 -19.17 2.30 23.33
C SER A 189 -19.96 1.98 22.06
N TYR A 190 -19.42 1.12 21.20
CA TYR A 190 -20.09 0.66 20.00
C TYR A 190 -21.29 -0.23 20.35
N GLN A 191 -21.10 -1.21 21.23
CA GLN A 191 -22.16 -2.10 21.68
C GLN A 191 -23.30 -1.33 22.38
N THR A 192 -22.98 -0.40 23.27
CA THR A 192 -23.96 0.44 23.97
C THR A 192 -24.81 1.24 22.98
N LEU A 193 -24.21 1.80 21.91
CA LEU A 193 -24.99 2.48 20.88
C LEU A 193 -26.02 1.55 20.22
N LEU A 194 -25.63 0.31 19.92
CA LEU A 194 -26.55 -0.68 19.34
C LEU A 194 -27.66 -1.04 20.33
N GLU A 195 -27.32 -1.28 21.60
CA GLU A 195 -28.29 -1.63 22.65
C GLU A 195 -29.34 -0.53 22.86
N LEU A 196 -28.93 0.74 22.86
CA LEU A 196 -29.83 1.90 22.98
C LEU A 196 -30.91 1.92 21.89
N SER A 197 -30.66 1.32 20.71
CA SER A 197 -31.67 1.24 19.62
C SER A 197 -32.85 0.32 19.93
N THR A 198 -32.71 -0.56 20.93
CA THR A 198 -33.70 -1.57 21.32
C THR A 198 -34.08 -1.55 22.80
N ASP A 199 -33.45 -0.67 23.57
CA ASP A 199 -33.67 -0.53 25.00
C ASP A 199 -35.11 -0.13 25.33
N GLU A 200 -35.77 -0.95 26.15
CA GLU A 200 -37.19 -0.81 26.46
C GLU A 200 -37.50 0.37 27.40
N ARG A 201 -36.48 0.94 28.04
CA ARG A 201 -36.63 2.14 28.89
C ARG A 201 -37.06 3.37 28.10
N PHE A 202 -36.83 3.36 26.78
CA PHE A 202 -37.22 4.44 25.88
C PHE A 202 -38.43 4.05 25.04
N ASN A 203 -39.25 5.04 24.72
CA ASN A 203 -40.47 4.91 23.92
C ASN A 203 -40.60 6.01 22.85
N GLN A 204 -39.54 6.77 22.62
CA GLN A 204 -39.45 7.92 21.71
C GLN A 204 -38.00 8.11 21.23
N GLU A 205 -37.73 9.19 20.50
CA GLU A 205 -36.37 9.58 20.06
C GLU A 205 -35.41 9.73 21.25
N VAL A 206 -34.26 9.06 21.20
CA VAL A 206 -33.21 9.09 22.22
C VAL A 206 -32.10 10.03 21.76
N GLU A 207 -31.80 11.03 22.56
CA GLU A 207 -30.65 11.91 22.34
C GLU A 207 -29.39 11.20 22.86
N VAL A 208 -28.45 10.88 21.97
CA VAL A 208 -27.22 10.18 22.32
C VAL A 208 -26.03 11.11 22.15
N ILE A 209 -25.36 11.46 23.24
CA ILE A 209 -24.12 12.24 23.24
C ILE A 209 -22.97 11.26 23.38
N VAL A 210 -22.00 11.30 22.47
CA VAL A 210 -20.80 10.46 22.53
C VAL A 210 -19.59 11.36 22.77
N ASP A 211 -19.01 11.31 23.97
CA ASP A 211 -17.82 12.08 24.33
C ASP A 211 -16.55 11.26 24.07
N ILE A 212 -15.72 11.74 23.14
CA ILE A 212 -14.46 11.09 22.73
C ILE A 212 -13.20 11.75 23.33
N SER A 213 -13.36 12.63 24.33
CA SER A 213 -12.26 13.42 24.92
C SER A 213 -11.13 12.57 25.48
N ASP A 214 -11.46 11.38 26.00
CA ASP A 214 -10.50 10.48 26.64
C ASP A 214 -9.67 9.67 25.65
N ILE A 215 -10.06 9.61 24.38
CA ILE A 215 -9.37 8.80 23.37
C ILE A 215 -7.98 9.38 23.07
N ARG A 216 -6.94 8.54 23.13
CA ARG A 216 -5.55 8.90 22.81
C ARG A 216 -5.42 9.46 21.39
N LYS A 217 -4.44 10.34 21.14
CA LYS A 217 -4.23 10.89 19.79
C LYS A 217 -3.58 9.86 18.85
N ALA A 218 -3.72 10.11 17.55
CA ALA A 218 -3.03 9.34 16.53
C ALA A 218 -1.49 9.37 16.76
N GLY A 219 -0.83 8.22 16.60
CA GLY A 219 0.61 8.08 16.81
C GLY A 219 1.04 7.76 18.25
N GLU A 220 0.13 7.64 19.22
CA GLU A 220 0.51 7.14 20.56
C GLU A 220 0.77 5.60 20.55
N PRO A 221 1.86 5.09 21.17
CA PRO A 221 2.16 3.66 21.19
C PRO A 221 1.10 2.81 21.90
N LEU A 222 0.82 1.62 21.36
CA LEU A 222 -0.08 0.64 21.96
C LEU A 222 0.73 -0.33 22.83
N GLN A 223 0.34 -0.51 24.10
CA GLN A 223 1.07 -1.34 25.07
C GLN A 223 0.95 -2.87 24.84
N GLY A 224 0.24 -3.29 23.79
CA GLY A 224 0.00 -4.71 23.49
C GLY A 224 0.21 -5.06 22.02
N PHE A 225 -0.87 -4.93 21.24
CA PHE A 225 -0.94 -5.34 19.84
C PHE A 225 -1.26 -4.13 18.95
N GLY A 226 -0.70 -4.03 17.74
CA GLY A 226 -1.06 -2.99 16.75
C GLY A 226 -0.07 -1.83 16.56
N GLY A 227 1.03 -1.75 17.33
CA GLY A 227 2.08 -0.73 17.14
C GLY A 227 1.68 0.65 17.68
N MET A 228 0.97 1.47 16.87
CA MET A 228 0.59 2.86 17.19
C MET A 228 -0.91 3.09 16.94
N ALA A 229 -1.53 3.97 17.71
CA ALA A 229 -2.97 4.25 17.64
C ALA A 229 -3.37 5.17 16.47
N ASN A 230 -4.58 5.01 15.92
CA ASN A 230 -5.17 5.92 14.92
C ASN A 230 -6.72 6.10 15.01
N PRO A 231 -7.23 6.89 15.95
CA PRO A 231 -8.68 6.98 16.23
C PRO A 231 -9.52 7.83 15.26
N VAL A 232 -8.97 8.31 14.14
CA VAL A 232 -9.60 9.37 13.32
C VAL A 232 -10.99 9.02 12.77
N LYS A 233 -11.30 7.73 12.59
CA LYS A 233 -12.61 7.26 12.11
C LYS A 233 -13.63 6.94 13.20
N LEU A 234 -13.20 6.89 14.46
CA LEU A 234 -14.08 6.59 15.60
C LEU A 234 -15.26 7.57 15.73
N PRO A 235 -15.11 8.89 15.52
CA PRO A 235 -16.24 9.81 15.61
C PRO A 235 -17.36 9.52 14.59
N GLU A 236 -16.97 9.19 13.36
CA GLU A 236 -17.92 8.93 12.25
C GLU A 236 -18.71 7.62 12.44
N LEU A 237 -18.16 6.66 13.20
CA LEU A 237 -18.78 5.35 13.48
C LEU A 237 -20.21 5.51 14.03
N TYR A 238 -20.34 6.32 15.10
CA TYR A 238 -21.61 6.39 15.84
C TYR A 238 -22.74 6.98 15.01
N GLN A 239 -22.44 7.98 14.18
CA GLN A 239 -23.44 8.59 13.29
C GLN A 239 -23.86 7.64 12.17
N ARG A 240 -22.93 6.88 11.59
CA ARG A 240 -23.23 5.90 10.54
C ARG A 240 -24.03 4.72 11.07
N CYS A 241 -23.67 4.17 12.23
CA CYS A 241 -24.45 3.12 12.89
C CYS A 241 -25.88 3.61 13.21
N ALA A 242 -26.04 4.82 13.75
CA ALA A 242 -27.37 5.37 14.01
C ALA A 242 -28.19 5.56 12.73
N ALA A 243 -27.58 5.99 11.62
CA ALA A 243 -28.26 6.11 10.35
C ALA A 243 -28.80 4.76 9.84
N ILE A 244 -28.02 3.68 9.97
CA ILE A 244 -28.43 2.31 9.61
C ILE A 244 -29.58 1.85 10.52
N LEU A 245 -29.41 1.95 11.84
CA LEU A 245 -30.42 1.53 12.82
C LEU A 245 -31.75 2.28 12.64
N ASN A 246 -31.68 3.60 12.41
CA ASN A 246 -32.87 4.43 12.24
C ASN A 246 -33.71 4.08 11.00
N LYS A 247 -33.13 3.44 9.97
CA LYS A 247 -33.87 2.92 8.80
C LYS A 247 -34.70 1.67 9.14
N ALA A 248 -34.46 1.05 10.29
CA ALA A 248 -35.10 -0.18 10.73
C ALA A 248 -36.06 -0.01 11.91
N VAL A 249 -36.33 1.21 12.37
CA VAL A 249 -37.30 1.47 13.45
C VAL A 249 -38.66 0.82 13.13
N GLY A 250 -39.16 0.02 14.06
CA GLY A 250 -40.39 -0.76 13.94
C GLY A 250 -40.23 -2.17 13.36
N ARG A 251 -39.02 -2.58 12.95
CA ARG A 251 -38.74 -3.91 12.38
C ARG A 251 -37.40 -4.48 12.85
N LYS A 252 -37.16 -5.75 12.56
CA LYS A 252 -35.86 -6.39 12.75
C LYS A 252 -34.89 -5.97 11.64
N LEU A 253 -33.59 -6.06 11.94
CA LEU A 253 -32.54 -5.82 10.95
C LEU A 253 -32.51 -6.91 9.88
N THR A 254 -32.16 -6.51 8.67
CA THR A 254 -31.83 -7.44 7.57
C THR A 254 -30.39 -7.93 7.67
N SER A 255 -30.04 -8.98 6.91
CA SER A 255 -28.67 -9.49 6.79
C SER A 255 -27.70 -8.42 6.29
N VAL A 256 -28.14 -7.59 5.33
CA VAL A 256 -27.35 -6.47 4.78
C VAL A 256 -27.10 -5.39 5.82
N GLU A 257 -28.11 -5.00 6.60
CA GLU A 257 -27.93 -4.01 7.68
C GLU A 257 -27.02 -4.55 8.79
N CYS A 258 -27.08 -5.86 9.08
CA CYS A 258 -26.12 -6.50 9.96
C CYS A 258 -24.69 -6.44 9.39
N CYS A 259 -24.48 -6.72 8.10
CA CYS A 259 -23.18 -6.54 7.45
C CYS A 259 -22.66 -5.12 7.64
N LEU A 260 -23.48 -4.12 7.31
CA LEU A 260 -23.09 -2.72 7.39
C LEU A 260 -22.67 -2.33 8.81
N LEU A 261 -23.41 -2.74 9.84
CA LEU A 261 -23.03 -2.44 11.23
C LEU A 261 -21.69 -3.08 11.62
N ILE A 262 -21.42 -4.32 11.19
CA ILE A 262 -20.14 -5.01 11.43
C ILE A 262 -19.00 -4.32 10.66
N ASP A 263 -19.26 -3.96 9.41
CA ASP A 263 -18.27 -3.38 8.52
C ASP A 263 -17.92 -1.93 8.90
N GLU A 264 -18.86 -1.15 9.43
CA GLU A 264 -18.58 0.19 9.98
C GLU A 264 -17.61 0.12 11.17
N ALA A 265 -17.79 -0.87 12.05
CA ALA A 265 -16.83 -1.14 13.13
C ALA A 265 -15.47 -1.56 12.55
N ALA A 266 -15.45 -2.40 11.52
CA ALA A 266 -14.22 -2.80 10.83
C ALA A 266 -13.52 -1.63 10.14
N VAL A 267 -14.23 -0.71 9.45
CA VAL A 267 -13.67 0.52 8.87
C VAL A 267 -12.98 1.34 9.95
N THR A 268 -13.62 1.47 11.11
CA THR A 268 -13.08 2.22 12.25
C THR A 268 -11.82 1.58 12.83
N ILE A 269 -11.80 0.25 13.00
CA ILE A 269 -10.63 -0.48 13.50
C ILE A 269 -9.52 -0.49 12.46
N VAL A 270 -9.83 -0.62 11.19
CA VAL A 270 -8.83 -0.70 10.12
C VAL A 270 -8.22 0.67 9.82
N ALA A 271 -8.94 1.77 10.07
CA ALA A 271 -8.32 3.08 10.22
C ALA A 271 -7.48 3.15 11.51
N GLY A 272 -7.99 2.59 12.62
CA GLY A 272 -7.36 2.44 13.94
C GLY A 272 -6.11 1.56 14.02
N ASN A 273 -5.89 0.73 13.02
CA ASN A 273 -4.84 -0.28 12.96
C ASN A 273 -4.08 -0.02 11.67
N ILE A 274 -2.90 0.59 11.81
CA ILE A 274 -2.00 1.08 10.75
C ILE A 274 -2.19 0.27 9.47
N ARG A 275 -2.82 0.87 8.43
CA ARG A 275 -2.94 0.27 7.10
C ARG A 275 -1.65 0.44 6.31
N ARG A 276 -1.52 -0.33 5.23
CA ARG A 276 -0.36 -0.32 4.34
C ARG A 276 -0.50 0.88 3.39
N CYS A 277 0.28 1.93 3.54
CA CYS A 277 0.03 3.18 2.80
C CYS A 277 1.28 3.73 2.12
N LEU A 278 1.06 4.54 1.09
CA LEU A 278 2.06 5.30 0.34
C LEU A 278 1.92 6.80 0.66
N PRO A 279 3.01 7.59 0.59
CA PRO A 279 2.94 9.02 0.84
C PRO A 279 2.17 9.76 -0.27
N GLU A 280 1.56 10.89 0.06
CA GLU A 280 0.70 11.68 -0.84
C GLU A 280 1.32 12.05 -2.19
N ASP A 281 2.65 12.19 -2.22
CA ASP A 281 3.44 12.59 -3.37
C ASP A 281 4.03 11.40 -4.15
N ALA A 282 3.72 10.16 -3.76
CA ALA A 282 4.14 8.96 -4.48
C ALA A 282 3.53 8.92 -5.89
N LEU A 283 4.35 8.71 -6.92
CA LEU A 283 3.92 8.80 -8.31
C LEU A 283 3.48 7.43 -8.84
N VAL A 284 2.17 7.25 -8.97
CA VAL A 284 1.55 6.06 -9.54
C VAL A 284 1.71 6.07 -11.06
N HIS A 285 2.09 4.92 -11.63
CA HIS A 285 2.15 4.73 -13.08
C HIS A 285 0.75 4.55 -13.64
N THR A 286 0.24 5.54 -14.35
CA THR A 286 -1.11 5.52 -14.95
C THR A 286 -1.05 5.58 -16.48
N SER A 287 -2.15 5.25 -17.15
CA SER A 287 -2.27 5.44 -18.60
C SER A 287 -2.09 6.90 -19.01
N LYS A 288 -2.36 7.85 -18.10
CA LYS A 288 -2.15 9.29 -18.25
C LYS A 288 -0.73 9.75 -17.90
N GLY A 289 0.20 8.83 -17.66
CA GLY A 289 1.56 9.14 -17.21
C GLY A 289 1.69 9.05 -15.69
N LEU A 290 2.63 9.80 -15.12
CA LEU A 290 2.86 9.78 -13.68
C LEU A 290 1.85 10.69 -12.97
N VAL A 291 1.12 10.15 -12.00
CA VAL A 291 0.12 10.89 -11.23
C VAL A 291 0.39 10.65 -9.75
N ALA A 292 0.43 11.70 -8.94
CA ALA A 292 0.58 11.54 -7.49
C ALA A 292 -0.61 10.75 -6.93
N ILE A 293 -0.38 9.84 -5.98
CA ILE A 293 -1.43 8.96 -5.46
C ILE A 293 -2.60 9.75 -4.85
N ARG A 294 -2.33 10.92 -4.28
CA ARG A 294 -3.36 11.85 -3.81
C ARG A 294 -4.25 12.43 -4.91
N ASP A 295 -3.81 12.39 -6.16
CA ASP A 295 -4.51 12.92 -7.33
C ASP A 295 -5.09 11.81 -8.23
N VAL A 296 -4.68 10.55 -8.00
CA VAL A 296 -5.31 9.37 -8.61
C VAL A 296 -6.80 9.32 -8.26
N LYS A 297 -7.63 8.95 -9.23
CA LYS A 297 -9.08 8.84 -9.05
C LYS A 297 -9.55 7.42 -9.34
N VAL A 298 -10.66 7.05 -8.70
CA VAL A 298 -11.45 5.89 -9.11
C VAL A 298 -11.71 5.95 -10.62
N GLY A 299 -11.53 4.83 -11.30
CA GLY A 299 -11.66 4.69 -12.75
C GLY A 299 -10.40 5.01 -13.55
N ASP A 300 -9.37 5.62 -12.95
CA ASP A 300 -8.07 5.78 -13.62
C ASP A 300 -7.45 4.40 -13.90
N LEU A 301 -6.74 4.28 -15.02
CA LEU A 301 -6.05 3.05 -15.40
C LEU A 301 -4.61 3.09 -14.87
N VAL A 302 -4.26 2.19 -13.96
CA VAL A 302 -2.93 2.04 -13.41
C VAL A 302 -2.21 0.84 -14.00
N GLN A 303 -0.89 0.96 -14.12
CA GLN A 303 -0.05 -0.10 -14.68
C GLN A 303 0.14 -1.22 -13.66
N THR A 304 -0.05 -2.46 -14.12
CA THR A 304 0.16 -3.69 -13.35
C THR A 304 0.95 -4.69 -14.20
N PRO A 305 1.46 -5.79 -13.63
CA PRO A 305 2.06 -6.87 -14.41
C PRO A 305 1.13 -7.48 -15.48
N LEU A 306 -0.19 -7.36 -15.29
CA LEU A 306 -1.23 -7.85 -16.22
C LEU A 306 -1.66 -6.79 -17.27
N GLY A 307 -0.94 -5.67 -17.35
CA GLY A 307 -1.29 -4.51 -18.16
C GLY A 307 -2.04 -3.44 -17.35
N PHE A 308 -2.72 -2.54 -18.05
CA PHE A 308 -3.50 -1.49 -17.39
C PHE A 308 -4.77 -2.07 -16.75
N ARG A 309 -5.05 -1.67 -15.50
CA ARG A 309 -6.23 -2.06 -14.73
C ARG A 309 -6.83 -0.84 -14.05
N ARG A 310 -8.15 -0.83 -13.89
CA ARG A 310 -8.84 0.30 -13.26
C ARG A 310 -8.56 0.32 -11.77
N VAL A 311 -8.33 1.52 -11.26
CA VAL A 311 -8.47 1.82 -9.85
C VAL A 311 -9.94 1.68 -9.54
N VAL A 312 -10.27 0.67 -8.75
CA VAL A 312 -11.60 0.56 -8.20
C VAL A 312 -11.65 1.55 -7.05
N ASP A 313 -10.76 1.51 -6.07
CA ASP A 313 -10.92 2.31 -4.85
C ASP A 313 -9.72 3.20 -4.52
N LYS A 314 -9.98 4.21 -3.69
CA LYS A 314 -8.95 5.08 -3.13
C LYS A 314 -9.27 5.41 -1.68
N PHE A 315 -8.25 5.26 -0.84
CA PHE A 315 -8.33 5.51 0.58
C PHE A 315 -7.42 6.66 0.96
N ASP A 316 -7.97 7.65 1.66
CA ASP A 316 -7.19 8.61 2.45
C ASP A 316 -7.01 8.00 3.85
N GLN A 317 -5.75 7.82 4.25
CA GLN A 317 -5.37 7.11 5.48
C GLN A 317 -4.80 8.06 6.55
N GLY A 318 -4.89 9.38 6.33
CA GLY A 318 -4.34 10.38 7.23
C GLY A 318 -2.81 10.42 7.26
N PHE A 319 -2.27 11.16 8.22
CA PHE A 319 -0.84 11.33 8.41
C PHE A 319 -0.22 10.11 9.10
N GLN A 320 0.84 9.56 8.51
CA GLN A 320 1.57 8.41 9.04
C GLN A 320 3.09 8.56 8.82
N ASP A 321 3.88 7.80 9.56
CA ASP A 321 5.32 7.69 9.33
C ASP A 321 5.58 6.81 8.10
N VAL A 322 6.19 7.42 7.09
CA VAL A 322 6.57 6.79 5.84
C VAL A 322 8.09 6.67 5.79
N TYR A 323 8.57 5.44 5.63
CA TYR A 323 9.99 5.11 5.67
C TYR A 323 10.52 4.96 4.24
N GLU A 324 11.72 5.47 4.00
CA GLU A 324 12.45 5.20 2.77
C GLU A 324 13.15 3.84 2.84
N VAL A 325 13.23 3.14 1.71
CA VAL A 325 14.16 2.02 1.52
C VAL A 325 15.40 2.54 0.81
N GLU A 326 16.56 2.39 1.44
CA GLU A 326 17.83 2.61 0.75
C GLU A 326 18.08 1.46 -0.23
N THR A 327 18.41 1.79 -1.47
CA THR A 327 18.71 0.79 -2.50
C THR A 327 19.98 1.14 -3.30
N ASN A 328 20.35 0.27 -4.25
CA ASN A 328 21.34 0.59 -5.28
C ASN A 328 20.76 1.37 -6.49
N ALA A 329 19.50 1.79 -6.42
CA ALA A 329 18.76 2.56 -7.42
C ALA A 329 18.15 3.85 -6.80
N THR A 330 16.83 3.96 -6.79
CA THR A 330 16.03 5.04 -6.19
C THR A 330 15.58 4.68 -4.77
N LEU A 331 14.87 5.58 -4.10
CA LEU A 331 14.52 5.46 -2.67
C LEU A 331 13.00 5.32 -2.54
N PRO A 332 12.40 4.12 -2.74
CA PRO A 332 10.96 3.95 -2.59
C PRO A 332 10.53 4.19 -1.15
N ARG A 333 9.31 4.69 -0.97
CA ARG A 333 8.79 5.15 0.31
C ARG A 333 7.42 4.54 0.60
N ALA A 334 7.22 4.01 1.79
CA ALA A 334 5.92 3.52 2.25
C ALA A 334 5.90 3.34 3.77
N THR A 335 4.72 3.09 4.35
CA THR A 335 4.61 2.71 5.77
C THR A 335 5.25 1.33 6.03
N LEU A 336 5.72 1.08 7.26
CA LEU A 336 6.49 -0.13 7.61
C LEU A 336 5.80 -1.47 7.29
N ASN A 337 4.48 -1.50 7.33
CA ASN A 337 3.64 -2.66 7.03
C ASN A 337 3.32 -2.81 5.53
N HIS A 338 3.55 -1.78 4.70
CA HIS A 338 3.28 -1.81 3.26
C HIS A 338 4.19 -2.81 2.57
N ARG A 339 3.68 -3.54 1.57
CA ARG A 339 4.38 -4.68 0.96
C ARG A 339 4.93 -4.33 -0.41
N GLN A 340 6.21 -4.62 -0.62
CA GLN A 340 6.89 -4.51 -1.91
C GLN A 340 7.14 -5.91 -2.49
N ALA A 341 7.10 -6.02 -3.82
CA ALA A 341 7.47 -7.25 -4.51
C ALA A 341 8.99 -7.44 -4.48
N VAL A 342 9.42 -8.61 -4.05
CA VAL A 342 10.83 -9.06 -4.02
C VAL A 342 10.99 -10.23 -4.97
N LEU A 343 12.05 -10.24 -5.78
CA LEU A 343 12.37 -11.34 -6.68
C LEU A 343 12.53 -12.65 -5.90
N ALA A 344 11.71 -13.65 -6.21
CA ALA A 344 11.73 -14.97 -5.58
C ALA A 344 12.58 -15.97 -6.38
N ASP A 345 12.49 -15.95 -7.72
CA ASP A 345 13.24 -16.86 -8.60
C ASP A 345 13.79 -16.16 -9.86
N ALA A 346 14.53 -16.88 -10.70
CA ALA A 346 15.14 -16.28 -11.90
C ALA A 346 14.12 -16.07 -13.03
N GLN A 347 12.96 -16.74 -12.95
CA GLN A 347 11.88 -16.70 -13.92
C GLN A 347 10.96 -15.48 -13.73
N GLY A 348 11.10 -14.77 -12.60
CA GLY A 348 10.34 -13.55 -12.30
C GLY A 348 9.16 -13.74 -11.36
N ALA A 349 9.09 -14.87 -10.64
CA ALA A 349 8.16 -15.01 -9.53
C ALA A 349 8.51 -14.02 -8.41
N VAL A 350 7.49 -13.63 -7.64
CA VAL A 350 7.60 -12.56 -6.64
C VAL A 350 7.20 -13.06 -5.25
N GLU A 351 7.95 -12.64 -4.24
CA GLU A 351 7.58 -12.75 -2.83
C GLU A 351 7.19 -11.36 -2.32
N TRP A 352 6.06 -11.24 -1.61
CA TRP A 352 5.64 -9.98 -1.00
C TRP A 352 6.23 -9.80 0.40
N LYS A 353 7.12 -8.82 0.57
CA LYS A 353 7.71 -8.47 1.87
C LYS A 353 7.25 -7.09 2.32
N SER A 354 6.90 -6.95 3.60
CA SER A 354 6.61 -5.63 4.15
C SER A 354 7.89 -4.80 4.28
N MET A 355 7.79 -3.48 4.25
CA MET A 355 8.93 -2.56 4.35
C MET A 355 9.81 -2.84 5.59
N ALA A 356 9.20 -3.08 6.76
CA ALA A 356 9.89 -3.43 8.00
C ALA A 356 10.71 -4.74 7.93
N ASN A 357 10.41 -5.55 6.93
CA ASN A 357 10.90 -6.90 6.76
C ASN A 357 11.85 -7.03 5.56
N LEU A 358 12.09 -5.94 4.83
CA LEU A 358 13.10 -5.89 3.80
C LEU A 358 14.48 -5.95 4.45
N VAL A 359 15.34 -6.81 3.92
CA VAL A 359 16.73 -6.97 4.38
C VAL A 359 17.70 -6.57 3.27
N GLU A 360 18.92 -6.21 3.66
CA GLU A 360 19.99 -5.97 2.70
C GLU A 360 20.16 -7.18 1.78
N GLY A 361 20.23 -6.93 0.48
CA GLY A 361 20.30 -7.98 -0.54
C GLY A 361 18.96 -8.42 -1.12
N ASP A 362 17.81 -8.06 -0.54
CA ASP A 362 16.51 -8.25 -1.21
C ASP A 362 16.51 -7.52 -2.57
N ARG A 363 15.81 -8.09 -3.57
CA ARG A 363 15.71 -7.52 -4.91
C ARG A 363 14.29 -7.02 -5.17
N LEU A 364 14.05 -5.72 -4.97
CA LEU A 364 12.77 -5.10 -5.32
C LEU A 364 12.58 -5.10 -6.84
N LEU A 365 11.35 -5.27 -7.30
CA LEU A 365 11.03 -5.26 -8.72
C LEU A 365 10.67 -3.85 -9.19
N HIS A 366 11.56 -3.29 -10.00
CA HIS A 366 11.37 -1.99 -10.63
C HIS A 366 10.91 -2.18 -12.08
N ASN A 367 9.87 -1.45 -12.47
CA ASN A 367 9.25 -1.48 -13.78
C ASN A 367 10.27 -1.28 -14.91
N LYS A 368 10.18 -2.11 -15.95
CA LYS A 368 10.95 -1.96 -17.19
C LYS A 368 10.13 -1.43 -18.37
N GLN A 369 8.82 -1.28 -18.22
CA GLN A 369 7.93 -0.90 -19.32
C GLN A 369 7.94 0.62 -19.55
N ILE A 370 7.72 1.05 -20.79
CA ILE A 370 7.56 2.47 -21.14
C ILE A 370 6.11 2.86 -20.85
N LEU A 371 5.94 3.88 -20.03
CA LEU A 371 4.64 4.49 -19.74
C LEU A 371 4.27 5.43 -20.91
N PRO A 372 3.07 5.33 -21.49
CA PRO A 372 2.70 6.11 -22.67
C PRO A 372 2.51 7.60 -22.36
N GLY A 373 1.71 7.93 -21.34
CA GLY A 373 1.32 9.33 -21.05
C GLY A 373 0.23 9.85 -21.99
N THR A 374 -0.07 11.14 -21.89
CA THR A 374 -1.07 11.84 -22.70
C THR A 374 -0.50 13.12 -23.33
N VAL A 375 -1.24 13.68 -24.29
CA VAL A 375 -0.94 15.01 -24.82
C VAL A 375 -1.35 16.04 -23.77
N THR A 376 -0.37 16.78 -23.27
CA THR A 376 -0.53 17.82 -22.25
C THR A 376 -0.23 19.20 -22.83
N ASN A 377 -0.70 20.26 -22.16
CA ASN A 377 -0.56 21.64 -22.62
C ASN A 377 0.17 22.49 -21.58
N LEU A 378 0.84 23.55 -22.04
CA LEU A 378 1.34 24.58 -21.16
C LEU A 378 0.17 25.30 -20.46
N PRO A 379 0.33 25.74 -19.20
CA PRO A 379 -0.67 26.54 -18.51
C PRO A 379 -1.03 27.82 -19.28
N VAL A 380 -2.27 28.28 -19.14
CA VAL A 380 -2.73 29.52 -19.78
C VAL A 380 -1.95 30.74 -19.32
N ASP A 381 -1.84 31.73 -20.21
CA ASP A 381 -1.22 33.02 -19.89
C ASP A 381 -2.06 33.77 -18.85
N PHE A 382 -1.47 34.04 -17.67
CA PHE A 382 -2.10 34.85 -16.61
C PHE A 382 -1.53 36.27 -16.54
N THR A 383 -0.52 36.57 -17.35
CA THR A 383 0.27 37.80 -17.21
C THR A 383 -0.51 39.00 -17.72
N GLN A 384 -0.42 40.13 -17.02
CA GLN A 384 -1.19 41.32 -17.36
C GLN A 384 -0.81 41.85 -18.76
N SER A 385 -1.83 42.22 -19.54
CA SER A 385 -1.65 42.96 -20.79
C SER A 385 -1.02 44.33 -20.49
N ARG A 386 -0.02 44.73 -21.28
CA ARG A 386 0.71 46.00 -21.12
C ARG A 386 0.75 46.75 -22.45
N PRO A 387 0.94 48.09 -22.45
CA PRO A 387 0.85 48.91 -23.66
C PRO A 387 1.77 48.43 -24.80
N ILE A 388 1.26 48.46 -26.02
CA ILE A 388 1.90 47.95 -27.25
C ILE A 388 3.29 48.58 -27.50
N GLN A 389 3.52 49.80 -27.00
CA GLN A 389 4.78 50.55 -27.18
C GLN A 389 5.89 50.17 -26.17
N SER A 390 5.67 49.19 -25.29
CA SER A 390 6.68 48.77 -24.30
C SER A 390 7.76 47.87 -24.90
N HIS A 391 9.01 48.34 -24.92
CA HIS A 391 10.17 47.54 -25.36
C HIS A 391 10.48 46.33 -24.46
N THR A 392 10.04 46.35 -23.19
CA THR A 392 10.32 45.31 -22.17
C THR A 392 9.09 44.45 -21.83
N ALA A 393 7.92 44.77 -22.38
CA ALA A 393 6.66 44.04 -22.16
C ALA A 393 5.99 43.66 -23.48
N LYS A 394 6.74 43.01 -24.37
CA LYS A 394 6.20 42.40 -25.59
C LYS A 394 5.07 41.42 -25.26
N PRO A 395 4.06 41.26 -26.13
CA PRO A 395 3.05 40.23 -25.97
C PRO A 395 3.70 38.85 -25.79
N LEU A 396 3.23 38.09 -24.80
CA LEU A 396 3.66 36.71 -24.60
C LEU A 396 2.73 35.80 -25.39
N PHE A 397 3.30 34.92 -26.21
CA PHE A 397 2.57 33.86 -26.88
C PHE A 397 2.88 32.54 -26.17
N ILE A 398 1.84 31.79 -25.77
CA ILE A 398 1.99 30.48 -25.16
C ILE A 398 1.85 29.42 -26.25
N PRO A 399 2.94 28.75 -26.66
CA PRO A 399 2.91 27.71 -27.67
C PRO A 399 2.29 26.41 -27.13
N GLN A 400 2.02 25.48 -28.04
CA GLN A 400 1.77 24.08 -27.68
C GLN A 400 3.00 23.47 -27.02
N LEU A 401 2.81 22.51 -26.11
CA LEU A 401 3.95 21.82 -25.48
C LEU A 401 4.60 20.86 -26.48
N THR A 402 5.79 21.21 -26.97
CA THR A 402 6.62 20.37 -27.86
C THR A 402 7.86 19.83 -27.12
N PRO A 403 8.56 18.83 -27.68
CA PRO A 403 9.84 18.37 -27.12
C PRO A 403 10.86 19.49 -26.90
N GLU A 404 10.96 20.47 -27.80
CA GLU A 404 11.88 21.62 -27.67
C GLU A 404 11.54 22.48 -26.44
N ILE A 405 10.26 22.64 -26.15
CA ILE A 405 9.78 23.39 -24.98
C ILE A 405 9.97 22.58 -23.70
N ALA A 406 9.69 21.28 -23.73
CA ALA A 406 9.96 20.39 -22.59
C ALA A 406 11.46 20.37 -22.25
N TRP A 407 12.31 20.32 -23.27
CA TRP A 407 13.77 20.48 -23.14
C TRP A 407 14.14 21.83 -22.53
N LEU A 408 13.55 22.94 -23.00
CA LEU A 408 13.79 24.27 -22.43
C LEU A 408 13.44 24.33 -20.94
N ILE A 409 12.32 23.71 -20.54
CA ILE A 409 11.89 23.64 -19.14
C ILE A 409 12.88 22.84 -18.30
N GLY A 410 13.31 21.66 -18.76
CA GLY A 410 14.34 20.85 -18.10
C GLY A 410 15.65 21.60 -17.96
N PHE A 411 16.12 22.22 -19.04
CA PHE A 411 17.35 23.02 -19.04
C PHE A 411 17.24 24.24 -18.12
N THR A 412 16.06 24.85 -18.02
CA THR A 412 15.78 25.94 -17.06
C THR A 412 15.83 25.47 -15.60
N HIS A 413 15.36 24.25 -15.31
CA HIS A 413 15.44 23.70 -13.95
C HIS A 413 16.88 23.49 -13.49
N GLY A 414 17.76 23.03 -14.39
CA GLY A 414 19.21 22.96 -14.13
C GLY A 414 19.85 24.34 -14.07
N ASP A 415 20.18 24.91 -15.24
CA ASP A 415 21.06 26.08 -15.37
C ASP A 415 20.33 27.43 -15.57
N GLY A 416 18.99 27.41 -15.53
CA GLY A 416 18.18 28.62 -15.69
C GLY A 416 18.00 29.43 -14.39
N TYR A 417 17.95 30.74 -14.51
CA TYR A 417 17.58 31.67 -13.45
C TYR A 417 16.46 32.60 -13.92
N VAL A 418 15.38 32.68 -13.15
CA VAL A 418 14.23 33.55 -13.43
C VAL A 418 14.30 34.75 -12.49
N ALA A 419 14.50 35.94 -13.07
CA ALA A 419 14.65 37.18 -12.33
C ALA A 419 13.42 38.08 -12.52
N LEU A 420 12.78 38.46 -11.42
CA LEU A 420 11.74 39.49 -11.36
C LEU A 420 12.09 40.48 -10.27
N GLY A 421 11.84 41.77 -10.52
CA GLY A 421 12.05 42.78 -9.50
C GLY A 421 11.86 44.19 -10.01
N ARG A 422 12.31 45.14 -9.20
CA ARG A 422 12.38 46.56 -9.55
C ARG A 422 13.82 47.04 -9.45
N ASN A 423 14.22 47.90 -10.37
CA ASN A 423 15.55 48.49 -10.34
C ASN A 423 15.62 49.64 -9.30
N LYS A 424 16.80 50.25 -9.16
CA LYS A 424 17.05 51.40 -8.26
C LYS A 424 16.17 52.64 -8.51
N HIS A 425 15.44 52.67 -9.63
CA HIS A 425 14.51 53.73 -10.00
C HIS A 425 13.05 53.26 -9.96
N ASP A 426 12.78 52.17 -9.24
CA ASP A 426 11.46 51.58 -9.05
C ASP A 426 10.79 51.09 -10.36
N LYS A 427 11.57 50.93 -11.45
CA LYS A 427 11.05 50.38 -12.72
C LYS A 427 11.07 48.86 -12.69
N PRO A 428 9.98 48.18 -13.08
CA PRO A 428 9.93 46.73 -13.12
C PRO A 428 10.87 46.18 -14.19
N TYR A 429 11.55 45.08 -13.89
CA TYR A 429 12.30 44.29 -14.85
C TYR A 429 11.98 42.82 -14.69
N GLY A 430 12.17 42.07 -15.76
CA GLY A 430 11.99 40.63 -15.77
C GLY A 430 12.79 40.00 -16.90
N ARG A 431 13.52 38.93 -16.58
CA ARG A 431 14.29 38.15 -17.54
C ARG A 431 14.44 36.72 -17.09
N VAL A 432 14.66 35.83 -18.06
CA VAL A 432 15.11 34.47 -17.82
C VAL A 432 16.51 34.36 -18.42
N GLU A 433 17.47 33.88 -17.64
CA GLU A 433 18.87 33.72 -18.07
C GLU A 433 19.35 32.29 -17.86
N TRP A 434 20.18 31.79 -18.77
CA TRP A 434 20.82 30.47 -18.68
C TRP A 434 22.32 30.61 -18.76
N SER A 435 23.03 29.93 -17.86
CA SER A 435 24.50 29.96 -17.79
C SER A 435 25.11 28.70 -18.40
N MET A 436 26.25 28.84 -19.06
CA MET A 436 26.96 27.78 -19.78
C MET A 436 28.47 27.95 -19.63
N ASN A 437 29.24 26.89 -19.92
CA ASN A 437 30.70 26.96 -19.94
C ASN A 437 31.22 27.62 -21.22
N ALA A 438 31.75 28.84 -21.12
CA ALA A 438 32.27 29.58 -22.28
C ALA A 438 33.49 28.91 -22.92
N SER A 439 34.21 28.06 -22.19
CA SER A 439 35.38 27.34 -22.70
C SER A 439 35.01 26.15 -23.61
N ASP A 440 33.75 25.71 -23.60
CA ASP A 440 33.28 24.65 -24.49
C ASP A 440 32.82 25.23 -25.83
N THR A 441 33.73 25.26 -26.80
CA THR A 441 33.55 25.91 -28.11
C THR A 441 32.61 25.15 -29.05
N GLU A 442 32.26 23.90 -28.75
CA GLU A 442 31.37 23.08 -29.57
C GLU A 442 29.97 22.98 -28.96
N LEU A 443 29.89 22.72 -27.65
CA LEU A 443 28.61 22.49 -26.97
C LEU A 443 27.82 23.78 -26.79
N THR A 444 28.49 24.86 -26.36
CA THR A 444 27.82 26.13 -26.04
C THR A 444 27.04 26.70 -27.23
N PRO A 445 27.61 26.82 -28.44
CA PRO A 445 26.86 27.29 -29.61
C PRO A 445 25.65 26.41 -29.95
N ARG A 446 25.76 25.09 -29.80
CA ARG A 446 24.66 24.15 -30.09
C ARG A 446 23.52 24.29 -29.09
N ILE A 447 23.83 24.48 -27.81
CA ILE A 447 22.79 24.75 -26.79
C ILE A 447 22.16 26.14 -27.03
N GLN A 448 22.94 27.16 -27.39
CA GLN A 448 22.41 28.49 -27.74
C GLN A 448 21.43 28.42 -28.93
N GLN A 449 21.79 27.70 -29.99
CA GLN A 449 20.90 27.47 -31.12
C GLN A 449 19.59 26.79 -30.70
N LYS A 450 19.67 25.78 -29.83
CA LYS A 450 18.50 25.07 -29.33
C LYS A 450 17.61 25.93 -28.44
N LEU A 451 18.21 26.79 -27.60
CA LEU A 451 17.50 27.82 -26.85
C LEU A 451 16.74 28.76 -27.78
N ASP A 452 17.37 29.24 -28.86
CA ASP A 452 16.73 30.15 -29.82
C ASP A 452 15.55 29.49 -30.54
N ILE A 453 15.66 28.21 -30.90
CA ILE A 453 14.56 27.43 -31.48
C ILE A 453 13.38 27.38 -30.51
N ALA A 454 13.64 27.00 -29.25
CA ALA A 454 12.60 26.91 -28.23
C ALA A 454 11.96 28.27 -27.93
N LEU A 455 12.75 29.35 -27.82
CA LEU A 455 12.26 30.70 -27.56
C LEU A 455 11.49 31.30 -28.75
N THR A 456 11.82 30.90 -29.98
CA THR A 456 11.08 31.30 -31.18
C THR A 456 9.64 30.82 -31.12
N ALA A 457 9.36 29.66 -30.51
CA ALA A 457 8.00 29.18 -30.29
C ALA A 457 7.18 30.14 -29.40
N PHE A 458 7.83 30.83 -28.45
CA PHE A 458 7.23 31.90 -27.64
C PHE A 458 7.23 33.28 -28.33
N LYS A 459 7.72 33.37 -29.58
CA LYS A 459 8.00 34.62 -30.33
C LYS A 459 9.00 35.53 -29.61
N LEU A 460 9.94 34.94 -28.89
CA LEU A 460 11.00 35.61 -28.15
C LEU A 460 12.36 35.27 -28.74
N LYS A 461 13.38 36.02 -28.31
CA LYS A 461 14.78 35.79 -28.68
C LYS A 461 15.65 35.91 -27.44
N ALA A 462 16.75 35.16 -27.40
CA ALA A 462 17.80 35.36 -26.41
C ALA A 462 18.85 36.34 -26.95
N THR A 463 19.57 36.97 -26.02
CA THR A 463 20.85 37.63 -26.31
C THR A 463 21.95 36.79 -25.69
N HIS A 464 22.96 36.44 -26.49
CA HIS A 464 24.09 35.63 -26.05
C HIS A 464 25.31 36.51 -25.80
N GLY A 465 26.05 36.23 -24.73
CA GLY A 465 27.28 36.93 -24.38
C GLY A 465 28.16 36.14 -23.44
N VAL A 466 29.37 36.63 -23.19
CA VAL A 466 30.33 36.05 -22.24
C VAL A 466 30.52 37.04 -21.10
N VAL A 467 30.57 36.54 -19.86
CA VAL A 467 30.81 37.37 -18.67
C VAL A 467 32.29 37.75 -18.63
N ARG A 468 32.58 39.04 -18.58
CA ARG A 468 33.96 39.55 -18.61
C ARG A 468 34.73 39.07 -17.38
N GLY A 469 35.83 38.35 -17.61
CA GLY A 469 36.71 37.84 -16.55
C GLY A 469 36.29 36.49 -15.96
N GLU A 470 35.24 35.87 -16.49
CA GLU A 470 34.75 34.54 -16.06
C GLU A 470 34.65 33.59 -17.27
N ASN A 471 34.78 32.28 -17.04
CA ASN A 471 34.56 31.25 -18.07
C ASN A 471 33.06 30.92 -18.23
N THR A 472 32.21 31.94 -18.24
CA THR A 472 30.75 31.78 -18.24
C THR A 472 30.13 32.48 -19.43
N ALA A 473 29.45 31.70 -20.27
CA ALA A 473 28.58 32.21 -21.31
C ALA A 473 27.16 32.33 -20.75
N LYS A 474 26.45 33.39 -21.14
CA LYS A 474 25.07 33.65 -20.72
C LYS A 474 24.18 33.87 -21.92
N SER A 475 23.00 33.26 -21.87
CA SER A 475 21.89 33.52 -22.78
C SER A 475 20.77 34.17 -21.98
N VAL A 476 20.31 35.36 -22.40
CA VAL A 476 19.33 36.15 -21.64
C VAL A 476 18.12 36.45 -22.51
N CYS A 477 16.94 36.01 -22.08
CA CYS A 477 15.65 36.43 -22.62
C CYS A 477 15.05 37.56 -21.77
N SER A 478 15.11 38.79 -22.27
CA SER A 478 14.58 39.97 -21.57
C SER A 478 13.11 40.20 -21.92
N SER A 479 12.21 39.64 -21.11
CA SER A 479 10.77 39.84 -21.23
C SER A 479 10.12 39.71 -19.85
N ILE A 480 9.45 40.77 -19.40
CA ILE A 480 8.79 40.78 -18.08
C ILE A 480 7.70 39.72 -18.02
N ARG A 481 6.86 39.61 -19.05
CA ARG A 481 5.76 38.65 -19.10
C ARG A 481 6.26 37.21 -19.14
N PHE A 482 7.32 36.94 -19.92
CA PHE A 482 7.92 35.60 -19.96
C PHE A 482 8.52 35.21 -18.60
N ALA A 483 9.19 36.15 -17.93
CA ALA A 483 9.72 35.93 -16.59
C ALA A 483 8.60 35.75 -15.55
N GLU A 484 7.50 36.52 -15.61
CA GLU A 484 6.31 36.33 -14.77
C GLU A 484 5.73 34.92 -14.96
N TYR A 485 5.59 34.49 -16.22
CA TYR A 485 5.08 33.17 -16.57
C TYR A 485 5.98 32.04 -16.04
N PHE A 486 7.28 32.10 -16.33
CA PHE A 486 8.26 31.12 -15.86
C PHE A 486 8.40 31.12 -14.34
N HIS A 487 8.28 32.28 -13.70
CA HIS A 487 8.30 32.37 -12.25
C HIS A 487 7.09 31.67 -11.64
N ARG A 488 5.89 31.80 -12.22
CA ARG A 488 4.70 31.15 -11.66
C ARG A 488 4.73 29.63 -11.84
N TYR A 489 5.10 29.15 -13.03
CA TYR A 489 4.86 27.75 -13.42
C TYR A 489 6.10 26.88 -13.54
N ILE A 490 7.30 27.46 -13.68
CA ILE A 490 8.52 26.72 -13.99
C ILE A 490 9.51 26.76 -12.82
N LYS A 491 10.07 27.93 -12.49
CA LYS A 491 11.15 28.05 -11.50
C LYS A 491 11.07 29.36 -10.73
N GLN A 492 11.12 29.26 -9.40
CA GLN A 492 11.21 30.40 -8.49
C GLN A 492 12.53 30.38 -7.72
N PRO A 493 13.13 31.55 -7.46
CA PRO A 493 14.29 31.65 -6.59
C PRO A 493 13.91 31.25 -5.15
N ASN A 494 14.79 30.49 -4.48
CA ASN A 494 14.65 30.04 -3.09
C ASN A 494 13.42 29.15 -2.78
N THR A 495 12.79 28.58 -3.80
CA THR A 495 11.68 27.62 -3.65
C THR A 495 12.14 26.24 -4.12
N SER A 496 11.68 25.17 -3.47
CA SER A 496 11.98 23.80 -3.91
C SER A 496 11.48 23.57 -5.33
N LEU A 497 12.32 22.95 -6.17
CA LEU A 497 11.91 22.56 -7.51
C LEU A 497 10.92 21.39 -7.45
N GLN A 498 10.03 21.35 -8.45
CA GLN A 498 9.11 20.25 -8.72
C GLN A 498 9.04 20.03 -10.23
N VAL A 499 8.89 18.78 -10.67
CA VAL A 499 8.58 18.48 -12.07
C VAL A 499 7.11 18.86 -12.32
N PRO A 500 6.79 19.69 -13.34
CA PRO A 500 5.42 20.10 -13.57
C PRO A 500 4.53 18.93 -13.99
N ASP A 501 3.25 18.94 -13.60
CA ASP A 501 2.30 17.86 -13.91
C ASP A 501 2.15 17.61 -15.41
N PHE A 502 2.17 18.67 -16.22
CA PHE A 502 2.12 18.54 -17.68
C PHE A 502 3.37 17.86 -18.28
N ILE A 503 4.48 17.78 -17.54
CA ILE A 503 5.63 16.93 -17.88
C ILE A 503 5.44 15.52 -17.33
N LEU A 504 5.05 15.37 -16.06
CA LEU A 504 4.80 14.06 -15.43
C LEU A 504 3.79 13.21 -16.24
N GLN A 505 2.71 13.84 -16.70
CA GLN A 505 1.65 13.23 -17.49
C GLN A 505 1.91 13.25 -19.00
N GLY A 506 2.90 14.04 -19.46
CA GLY A 506 3.19 14.23 -20.88
C GLY A 506 3.53 12.94 -21.62
N SER A 507 3.54 12.99 -22.95
CA SER A 507 3.93 11.84 -23.77
C SER A 507 5.39 11.41 -23.50
N VAL A 508 5.74 10.21 -23.99
CA VAL A 508 7.11 9.68 -23.97
C VAL A 508 8.14 10.73 -24.41
N ASP A 509 7.92 11.38 -25.55
CA ASP A 509 8.84 12.40 -26.10
C ASP A 509 8.96 13.64 -25.21
N ILE A 510 7.85 14.09 -24.59
CA ILE A 510 7.87 15.23 -23.67
C ILE A 510 8.70 14.91 -22.43
N ARG A 511 8.48 13.74 -21.81
CA ARG A 511 9.28 13.29 -20.66
C ARG A 511 10.74 13.10 -21.02
N ALA A 512 11.02 12.50 -22.18
CA ALA A 512 12.38 12.27 -22.65
C ALA A 512 13.13 13.57 -22.94
N ALA A 513 12.49 14.52 -23.63
CA ALA A 513 13.08 15.82 -23.93
C ALA A 513 13.31 16.67 -22.67
N TYR A 514 12.40 16.61 -21.69
CA TYR A 514 12.62 17.22 -20.39
C TYR A 514 13.87 16.68 -19.68
N LEU A 515 14.05 15.35 -19.64
CA LEU A 515 15.25 14.72 -19.09
C LEU A 515 16.51 15.10 -19.88
N ALA A 516 16.40 15.25 -21.20
CA ALA A 516 17.50 15.72 -22.04
C ALA A 516 17.90 17.17 -21.72
N GLY A 517 16.93 18.03 -21.39
CA GLY A 517 17.21 19.40 -20.91
C GLY A 517 18.01 19.40 -19.61
N LEU A 518 17.66 18.51 -18.67
CA LEU A 518 18.43 18.32 -17.43
C LEU A 518 19.83 17.75 -17.72
N MET A 519 19.95 16.76 -18.62
CA MET A 519 21.25 16.25 -19.06
C MET A 519 22.13 17.37 -19.63
N ASP A 520 21.59 18.21 -20.50
CA ASP A 520 22.35 19.27 -21.19
C ASP A 520 22.78 20.39 -20.24
N SER A 521 22.15 20.52 -19.07
CA SER A 521 22.57 21.42 -17.98
C SER A 521 23.78 20.87 -17.19
N ASP A 522 23.55 20.42 -15.96
CA ASP A 522 24.56 19.86 -15.05
C ASP A 522 24.94 18.39 -15.35
N GLY A 523 24.27 17.73 -16.28
CA GLY A 523 24.52 16.31 -16.60
C GLY A 523 25.85 16.06 -17.33
N ALA A 524 26.29 14.80 -17.36
CA ALA A 524 27.51 14.38 -18.02
C ALA A 524 27.40 12.96 -18.58
N VAL A 525 27.39 12.86 -19.92
CA VAL A 525 27.33 11.60 -20.68
C VAL A 525 28.60 10.75 -20.55
N ASN A 526 29.74 11.39 -20.28
CA ASN A 526 31.06 10.74 -20.19
C ASN A 526 31.41 10.20 -18.79
N ASN A 527 30.61 10.55 -17.77
CA ASN A 527 30.85 10.08 -16.40
C ASN A 527 30.68 8.56 -16.28
N ARG A 528 31.24 7.97 -15.21
CA ARG A 528 31.20 6.54 -14.94
C ARG A 528 30.63 6.28 -13.53
N PRO A 529 29.32 5.96 -13.39
CA PRO A 529 28.29 5.90 -14.44
C PRO A 529 27.90 7.30 -14.95
N PRO A 530 27.25 7.40 -16.14
CA PRO A 530 26.70 8.66 -16.64
C PRO A 530 25.84 9.36 -15.61
N HIS A 531 25.95 10.68 -15.57
CA HIS A 531 25.30 11.52 -14.57
C HIS A 531 24.24 12.36 -15.27
N LEU A 532 23.01 12.34 -14.76
CA LEU A 532 21.87 13.02 -15.40
C LEU A 532 21.70 14.43 -14.85
N VAL A 533 21.66 14.58 -13.52
CA VAL A 533 21.45 15.88 -12.86
C VAL A 533 21.90 15.84 -11.39
N THR A 534 22.31 17.00 -10.88
CA THR A 534 22.55 17.26 -9.45
C THR A 534 21.54 18.28 -8.93
N THR A 535 21.04 18.11 -7.72
CA THR A 535 20.19 19.10 -7.06
C THR A 535 20.36 19.06 -5.54
N VAL A 536 19.97 20.13 -4.85
CA VAL A 536 19.84 20.14 -3.39
C VAL A 536 18.43 19.77 -2.93
N TYR A 537 17.47 19.68 -3.84
CA TYR A 537 16.06 19.39 -3.55
C TYR A 537 15.76 17.90 -3.63
N ARG A 538 15.52 17.27 -2.47
CA ARG A 538 15.25 15.83 -2.35
C ARG A 538 13.99 15.39 -3.14
N GLY A 539 12.87 16.09 -2.96
CA GLY A 539 11.63 15.77 -3.69
C GLY A 539 11.78 15.90 -5.20
N PHE A 540 12.52 16.91 -5.67
CA PHE A 540 12.79 17.08 -7.11
C PHE A 540 13.57 15.91 -7.70
N ILE A 541 14.63 15.44 -7.03
CA ILE A 541 15.43 14.31 -7.56
C ILE A 541 14.61 13.01 -7.60
N GLN A 542 13.70 12.82 -6.66
CA GLN A 542 12.78 11.67 -6.62
C GLN A 542 11.82 11.73 -7.81
N GLN A 543 11.19 12.88 -8.06
CA GLN A 543 10.31 13.07 -9.22
C GLN A 543 11.07 12.87 -10.56
N VAL A 544 12.27 13.42 -10.71
CA VAL A 544 13.09 13.21 -11.92
C VAL A 544 13.44 11.73 -12.10
N ALA A 545 13.72 11.01 -11.00
CA ALA A 545 13.97 9.59 -11.04
C ALA A 545 12.71 8.79 -11.44
N SER A 546 11.52 9.19 -10.98
CA SER A 546 10.24 8.61 -11.43
C SER A 546 9.97 8.92 -12.91
N VAL A 547 10.30 10.12 -13.41
CA VAL A 547 10.24 10.43 -14.86
C VAL A 547 11.15 9.51 -15.65
N LEU A 548 12.38 9.27 -15.18
CA LEU A 548 13.31 8.32 -15.81
C LEU A 548 12.75 6.88 -15.77
N SER A 549 12.16 6.47 -14.63
CA SER A 549 11.49 5.18 -14.44
C SER A 549 10.31 4.98 -15.39
N SER A 550 9.54 6.04 -15.67
CA SER A 550 8.42 6.00 -16.63
C SER A 550 8.87 5.70 -18.07
N LEU A 551 10.15 5.88 -18.38
CA LEU A 551 10.75 5.47 -19.66
C LEU A 551 11.37 4.07 -19.57
N GLY A 552 11.11 3.33 -18.50
CA GLY A 552 11.66 2.00 -18.24
C GLY A 552 13.16 2.01 -17.94
N ILE A 553 13.69 3.11 -17.39
CA ILE A 553 15.10 3.24 -17.00
C ILE A 553 15.19 3.44 -15.48
N ALA A 554 15.73 2.47 -14.76
CA ALA A 554 15.99 2.61 -13.33
C ALA A 554 17.26 3.46 -13.07
N GLY A 555 17.08 4.64 -12.49
CA GLY A 555 18.18 5.53 -12.09
C GLY A 555 18.83 5.14 -10.76
N ARG A 556 19.98 5.74 -10.45
CA ARG A 556 20.67 5.61 -9.15
C ARG A 556 20.83 6.97 -8.50
N ILE A 557 20.22 7.17 -7.33
CA ILE A 557 20.40 8.36 -6.51
C ILE A 557 21.61 8.16 -5.60
N SER A 558 22.48 9.16 -5.54
CA SER A 558 23.62 9.20 -4.59
C SER A 558 23.72 10.56 -3.92
N VAL A 559 23.90 10.55 -2.61
CA VAL A 559 24.00 11.76 -1.79
C VAL A 559 25.47 12.11 -1.56
N THR A 560 25.84 13.37 -1.78
CA THR A 560 27.16 13.92 -1.46
C THR A 560 26.99 14.93 -0.34
N GLN A 561 27.57 14.62 0.82
CA GLN A 561 27.61 15.52 1.96
C GLN A 561 28.72 16.56 1.76
N PRO A 562 28.44 17.86 1.93
CA PRO A 562 29.45 18.90 1.78
C PRO A 562 30.43 18.90 2.97
N GLN A 563 31.68 19.27 2.71
CA GLN A 563 32.69 19.45 3.77
C GLN A 563 32.35 20.64 4.68
N ASN A 564 31.72 21.67 4.13
CA ASN A 564 31.24 22.82 4.89
C ASN A 564 29.82 22.53 5.42
N GLN A 565 29.66 22.50 6.74
CA GLN A 565 28.38 22.22 7.41
C GLN A 565 27.28 23.25 7.09
N LYS A 566 27.62 24.44 6.56
CA LYS A 566 26.64 25.44 6.11
C LYS A 566 26.02 25.13 4.75
N TRP A 567 26.56 24.17 4.00
CA TRP A 567 26.06 23.82 2.67
C TRP A 567 25.05 22.67 2.76
N GLN A 568 24.11 22.64 1.81
CA GLN A 568 23.11 21.58 1.72
C GLN A 568 23.70 20.32 1.06
N ALA A 569 23.16 19.16 1.41
CA ALA A 569 23.49 17.89 0.75
C ALA A 569 23.12 17.94 -0.74
N LYS A 570 23.99 17.37 -1.59
CA LYS A 570 23.75 17.27 -3.03
C LYS A 570 23.24 15.88 -3.38
N TYR A 571 22.10 15.82 -4.05
CA TYR A 571 21.51 14.60 -4.59
C TYR A 571 21.86 14.48 -6.08
N ASN A 572 22.44 13.35 -6.47
CA ASN A 572 22.91 13.10 -7.83
C ASN A 572 22.16 11.91 -8.42
N LEU A 573 21.48 12.09 -9.54
CA LEU A 573 20.86 11.01 -10.30
C LEU A 573 21.80 10.54 -11.40
N LYS A 574 22.08 9.23 -11.42
CA LYS A 574 22.98 8.58 -12.38
C LYS A 574 22.23 7.51 -13.16
N ILE A 575 22.75 7.16 -14.34
CA ILE A 575 22.19 6.13 -15.22
C ILE A 575 23.16 4.95 -15.25
N PRO A 576 23.01 3.96 -14.34
CA PRO A 576 23.98 2.87 -14.20
C PRO A 576 23.85 1.79 -15.28
N ALA A 577 22.67 1.65 -15.89
CA ALA A 577 22.27 0.59 -16.82
C ALA A 577 21.27 1.15 -17.86
N LEU A 578 20.87 0.33 -18.83
CA LEU A 578 19.84 0.59 -19.84
C LEU A 578 20.18 1.79 -20.74
N LYS A 579 21.46 1.90 -21.11
CA LYS A 579 21.97 3.01 -21.93
C LYS A 579 21.40 3.02 -23.34
N GLU A 580 21.12 1.84 -23.91
CA GLU A 580 20.46 1.73 -25.22
C GLU A 580 19.10 2.40 -25.21
N ARG A 581 18.35 2.23 -24.12
CA ARG A 581 17.05 2.87 -23.95
C ARG A 581 17.16 4.38 -23.78
N TYR A 582 18.18 4.86 -23.06
CA TYR A 582 18.50 6.29 -23.05
C TYR A 582 18.83 6.79 -24.46
N ASN A 583 19.68 6.08 -25.21
CA ASN A 583 20.10 6.51 -26.55
C ASN A 583 18.93 6.51 -27.54
N ALA A 584 17.98 5.60 -27.38
CA ALA A 584 16.78 5.56 -28.21
C ALA A 584 15.78 6.68 -27.90
N LEU A 585 15.59 7.03 -26.62
CA LEU A 585 14.51 7.92 -26.21
C LEU A 585 14.98 9.33 -25.84
N ILE A 586 16.06 9.47 -25.07
CA ILE A 586 16.48 10.75 -24.48
C ILE A 586 17.58 11.43 -25.31
N ALA A 587 18.57 10.67 -25.79
CA ALA A 587 19.68 11.21 -26.57
C ALA A 587 19.27 12.00 -27.84
N PRO A 588 18.20 11.63 -28.59
CA PRO A 588 17.75 12.41 -29.74
C PRO A 588 17.36 13.86 -29.38
N HIS A 589 16.96 14.07 -28.13
CA HIS A 589 16.63 15.38 -27.58
C HIS A 589 17.78 16.01 -26.80
N SER A 590 18.95 15.39 -26.67
CA SER A 590 20.10 15.94 -25.93
C SER A 590 21.16 16.49 -26.87
N VAL A 591 21.67 17.68 -26.59
CA VAL A 591 22.81 18.25 -27.29
C VAL A 591 24.10 17.52 -26.93
N LYS A 592 24.26 17.09 -25.67
CA LYS A 592 25.39 16.25 -25.21
C LYS A 592 25.36 14.84 -25.82
N GLY A 593 24.20 14.41 -26.32
CA GLY A 593 24.05 13.23 -27.18
C GLY A 593 24.04 11.90 -26.43
N GLU A 594 24.57 10.88 -27.10
CA GLU A 594 24.47 9.48 -26.68
C GLU A 594 25.41 9.11 -25.52
N LEU A 595 24.95 8.15 -24.71
CA LEU A 595 25.78 7.47 -23.73
C LEU A 595 26.64 6.42 -24.40
N LYS A 596 27.92 6.35 -23.99
CA LYS A 596 28.85 5.31 -24.44
C LYS A 596 28.35 3.92 -24.03
N GLN A 597 28.07 3.11 -25.04
CA GLN A 597 27.64 1.72 -24.91
C GLN A 597 28.77 0.82 -24.40
N GLY A 598 28.40 -0.35 -23.86
CA GLY A 598 29.31 -1.32 -23.26
C GLY A 598 28.87 -1.73 -21.85
N LEU A 599 28.91 -3.04 -21.59
CA LEU A 599 28.58 -3.66 -20.31
C LEU A 599 29.55 -3.17 -19.23
N LYS A 600 29.01 -2.65 -18.11
CA LYS A 600 29.79 -2.28 -16.93
C LYS A 600 29.34 -3.13 -15.73
N MET A 601 30.30 -3.53 -14.90
CA MET A 601 30.11 -4.41 -13.75
C MET A 601 29.27 -3.83 -12.59
N TYR A 602 28.67 -2.63 -12.73
CA TYR A 602 28.00 -1.92 -11.63
C TYR A 602 26.53 -1.56 -11.94
N GLY A 603 25.92 -2.22 -12.92
CA GLY A 603 24.49 -2.14 -13.24
C GLY A 603 23.62 -2.91 -12.22
N PHE A 604 22.43 -3.32 -12.63
CA PHE A 604 21.55 -4.17 -11.83
C PHE A 604 21.92 -5.64 -12.01
N THR A 605 21.62 -6.46 -11.00
CA THR A 605 22.02 -7.87 -11.00
C THR A 605 20.94 -8.79 -10.48
N VAL A 606 20.83 -9.97 -11.11
CA VAL A 606 20.07 -11.11 -10.61
C VAL A 606 20.99 -11.91 -9.68
N PRO A 607 20.57 -12.22 -8.44
CA PRO A 607 21.42 -12.93 -7.50
C PRO A 607 21.94 -14.26 -8.06
N GLY A 608 23.23 -14.52 -7.90
CA GLY A 608 23.83 -15.77 -8.40
C GLY A 608 23.22 -17.01 -7.75
N VAL A 609 22.72 -16.89 -6.51
CA VAL A 609 21.95 -17.95 -5.82
C VAL A 609 20.67 -18.30 -6.56
N VAL A 610 19.87 -17.30 -6.91
CA VAL A 610 18.59 -17.43 -7.62
C VAL A 610 18.80 -18.05 -9.00
N MET A 611 19.83 -17.59 -9.72
CA MET A 611 20.20 -18.14 -11.01
C MET A 611 20.50 -19.65 -10.93
N ARG A 612 21.18 -20.13 -9.87
CA ARG A 612 21.60 -21.54 -9.73
C ARG A 612 20.47 -22.49 -9.39
N GLU A 613 19.42 -21.99 -8.75
CA GLU A 613 18.22 -22.77 -8.48
C GLU A 613 17.42 -22.99 -9.78
N ALA A 614 17.50 -22.02 -10.69
CA ALA A 614 16.81 -22.02 -11.97
C ALA A 614 17.53 -22.78 -13.10
N TYR A 615 18.86 -22.73 -13.15
CA TYR A 615 19.64 -23.23 -14.30
C TYR A 615 20.84 -24.08 -13.89
N THR A 616 21.11 -25.12 -14.66
CA THR A 616 22.35 -25.89 -14.58
C THR A 616 23.55 -25.08 -15.05
N TYR A 617 24.76 -25.50 -14.65
CA TYR A 617 25.98 -24.82 -15.07
C TYR A 617 26.25 -24.90 -16.58
N SER A 618 25.78 -25.96 -17.25
CA SER A 618 25.82 -26.08 -18.71
C SER A 618 24.94 -25.02 -19.36
N GLU A 619 23.68 -24.90 -18.94
CA GLU A 619 22.74 -23.91 -19.47
C GLU A 619 23.24 -22.48 -19.25
N MET A 620 23.76 -22.17 -18.05
CA MET A 620 24.37 -20.87 -17.79
C MET A 620 25.56 -20.55 -18.71
N ARG A 621 26.39 -21.55 -19.06
CA ARG A 621 27.50 -21.35 -19.99
C ARG A 621 27.02 -21.16 -21.42
N GLU A 622 25.95 -21.85 -21.82
CA GLU A 622 25.30 -21.66 -23.11
C GLU A 622 24.71 -20.25 -23.23
N MET A 623 24.14 -19.70 -22.15
CA MET A 623 23.72 -18.29 -22.02
C MET A 623 24.90 -17.30 -21.90
N GLY A 624 26.14 -17.76 -22.11
CA GLY A 624 27.35 -16.95 -22.08
C GLY A 624 27.84 -16.52 -20.69
N MET A 625 27.27 -17.01 -19.60
CA MET A 625 27.66 -16.63 -18.23
C MET A 625 28.95 -17.33 -17.78
N ASN A 626 30.09 -16.83 -18.26
CA ASN A 626 31.42 -17.34 -17.94
C ASN A 626 31.97 -16.71 -16.65
N GLY A 627 31.59 -17.26 -15.48
CA GLY A 627 32.03 -16.75 -14.18
C GLY A 627 31.93 -17.79 -13.05
N SER A 628 32.53 -17.47 -11.90
CA SER A 628 32.36 -18.27 -10.68
C SER A 628 30.89 -18.36 -10.31
N ARG A 629 30.43 -19.56 -9.94
CA ARG A 629 29.03 -19.85 -9.56
C ARG A 629 28.48 -18.94 -8.45
N LYS A 630 29.33 -18.24 -7.70
CA LYS A 630 28.96 -17.33 -6.59
C LYS A 630 28.72 -15.87 -7.01
N VAL A 631 28.90 -15.51 -8.28
CA VAL A 631 28.80 -14.13 -8.76
C VAL A 631 27.40 -13.86 -9.28
N ASP A 632 26.86 -12.68 -8.99
CA ASP A 632 25.57 -12.26 -9.52
C ASP A 632 25.61 -12.07 -11.04
N ALA A 633 24.51 -12.43 -11.70
CA ALA A 633 24.35 -12.23 -13.14
C ALA A 633 23.98 -10.78 -13.44
N ASN A 634 24.64 -10.17 -14.43
CA ASN A 634 24.25 -8.85 -14.90
C ASN A 634 22.85 -8.90 -15.53
N TYR A 635 21.94 -8.02 -15.09
CA TYR A 635 20.55 -8.02 -15.53
C TYR A 635 20.39 -7.80 -17.04
N GLU A 636 21.07 -6.81 -17.62
CA GLU A 636 20.96 -6.49 -19.06
C GLU A 636 21.44 -7.66 -19.93
N ARG A 637 22.48 -8.35 -19.50
CA ARG A 637 22.93 -9.58 -20.15
C ARG A 637 21.92 -10.71 -19.99
N TYR A 638 21.39 -10.91 -18.78
CA TYR A 638 20.48 -12.01 -18.52
C TYR A 638 19.22 -11.94 -19.38
N ILE A 639 18.58 -10.77 -19.48
CA ILE A 639 17.40 -10.57 -20.33
C ILE A 639 17.70 -10.56 -21.83
N ALA A 640 18.94 -10.27 -22.25
CA ALA A 640 19.32 -10.36 -23.66
C ALA A 640 19.55 -11.82 -24.11
N GLU A 641 19.97 -12.68 -23.19
CA GLU A 641 20.37 -14.07 -23.45
C GLU A 641 19.30 -15.09 -22.98
N SER A 642 18.16 -14.62 -22.45
CA SER A 642 17.06 -15.46 -21.98
C SER A 642 15.72 -14.99 -22.53
N ASP A 643 14.75 -15.91 -22.64
CA ASP A 643 13.36 -15.59 -23.01
C ASP A 643 12.51 -15.08 -21.83
N VAL A 644 13.14 -14.74 -20.69
CA VAL A 644 12.43 -14.39 -19.46
C VAL A 644 12.05 -12.92 -19.44
N SER A 645 10.75 -12.65 -19.25
CA SER A 645 10.27 -11.30 -18.97
C SER A 645 10.40 -10.96 -17.48
N LEU A 646 11.60 -10.53 -17.07
CA LEU A 646 11.88 -10.11 -15.70
C LEU A 646 11.93 -8.57 -15.57
N ASP A 647 11.36 -8.02 -14.49
CA ASP A 647 11.49 -6.61 -14.10
C ASP A 647 12.87 -6.29 -13.51
N ILE A 648 13.27 -5.02 -13.47
CA ILE A 648 14.62 -4.61 -13.06
C ILE A 648 14.83 -4.93 -11.56
N PRO A 649 15.75 -5.85 -11.20
CA PRO A 649 15.96 -6.22 -9.81
C PRO A 649 16.85 -5.20 -9.09
N VAL A 650 16.26 -4.44 -8.20
CA VAL A 650 16.91 -3.38 -7.42
C VAL A 650 17.31 -3.89 -6.05
N THR A 651 18.58 -3.77 -5.68
CA THR A 651 19.12 -4.28 -4.43
C THR A 651 18.79 -3.35 -3.27
N VAL A 652 18.08 -3.85 -2.26
CA VAL A 652 17.89 -3.21 -0.96
C VAL A 652 19.22 -3.16 -0.22
N LYS A 653 19.51 -2.02 0.39
CA LYS A 653 20.63 -1.78 1.32
C LYS A 653 20.15 -1.69 2.77
N GLY A 654 18.93 -1.22 2.99
CA GLY A 654 18.34 -1.11 4.32
C GLY A 654 17.16 -0.13 4.36
N LEU A 655 16.70 0.19 5.57
CA LEU A 655 15.74 1.26 5.80
C LEU A 655 16.49 2.58 6.02
N GLY A 656 16.05 3.63 5.33
CA GLY A 656 16.58 4.97 5.43
C GLY A 656 15.81 5.84 6.43
N SER A 657 15.78 7.15 6.17
CA SER A 657 15.01 8.10 6.96
C SER A 657 13.50 7.85 6.84
N TYR A 658 12.72 8.50 7.70
CA TYR A 658 11.27 8.55 7.59
C TYR A 658 10.76 10.00 7.61
N ASP A 659 9.62 10.22 6.99
CA ASP A 659 8.87 11.47 7.01
C ASP A 659 7.46 11.22 7.58
N HIS A 660 6.87 12.19 8.27
CA HIS A 660 5.48 12.12 8.74
C HIS A 660 4.58 12.90 7.79
N VAL A 661 3.86 12.20 6.92
CA VAL A 661 3.13 12.81 5.78
C VAL A 661 1.75 12.19 5.60
N GLN A 662 0.87 12.89 4.89
CA GLN A 662 -0.43 12.35 4.50
C GLN A 662 -0.23 11.12 3.63
N THR A 663 -1.03 10.08 3.86
CA THR A 663 -0.89 8.79 3.18
C THR A 663 -2.17 8.32 2.52
N TYR A 664 -1.99 7.58 1.44
CA TYR A 664 -3.07 7.03 0.64
C TYR A 664 -2.82 5.55 0.34
N ASP A 665 -3.89 4.86 -0.03
CA ASP A 665 -3.83 3.54 -0.63
C ASP A 665 -4.84 3.48 -1.78
N ILE A 666 -4.64 2.58 -2.74
CA ILE A 666 -5.59 2.39 -3.85
C ILE A 666 -5.85 0.91 -4.07
N GLU A 667 -7.06 0.59 -4.53
CA GLU A 667 -7.44 -0.76 -4.90
C GLU A 667 -7.58 -0.86 -6.41
N VAL A 668 -7.06 -1.95 -6.98
CA VAL A 668 -6.95 -2.16 -8.42
C VAL A 668 -7.63 -3.47 -8.77
N GLU A 669 -8.51 -3.43 -9.76
CA GLU A 669 -9.25 -4.62 -10.22
C GLU A 669 -8.29 -5.74 -10.67
N GLU A 670 -8.66 -6.99 -10.39
CA GLU A 670 -7.98 -8.25 -10.77
C GLU A 670 -6.56 -8.47 -10.23
N ALA A 671 -5.68 -7.47 -10.35
CA ALA A 671 -4.25 -7.60 -10.12
C ALA A 671 -3.88 -7.46 -8.64
N HIS A 672 -4.68 -6.72 -7.85
CA HIS A 672 -4.41 -6.46 -6.43
C HIS A 672 -3.00 -5.89 -6.14
N CYS A 673 -2.36 -5.33 -7.17
CA CYS A 673 -1.04 -4.71 -7.14
C CYS A 673 -0.90 -3.66 -8.27
N PHE A 674 0.06 -2.74 -8.14
CA PHE A 674 0.34 -1.69 -9.14
C PHE A 674 1.77 -1.16 -9.03
N TYR A 675 2.24 -0.42 -10.04
CA TYR A 675 3.53 0.27 -10.01
C TYR A 675 3.43 1.70 -9.45
N CYS A 676 4.27 2.01 -8.47
CA CYS A 676 4.38 3.33 -7.85
C CYS A 676 5.85 3.68 -7.59
N ASP A 677 6.27 4.90 -7.96
CA ASP A 677 7.67 5.34 -7.96
C ASP A 677 8.63 4.36 -8.67
N GLY A 678 8.10 3.63 -9.65
CA GLY A 678 8.79 2.58 -10.37
C GLY A 678 8.70 1.18 -9.77
N TYR A 679 8.16 0.96 -8.57
CA TYR A 679 8.16 -0.35 -7.90
C TYR A 679 6.77 -0.99 -7.78
N LEU A 680 6.72 -2.32 -7.80
CA LEU A 680 5.49 -3.11 -7.70
C LEU A 680 5.04 -3.31 -6.23
N THR A 681 3.79 -2.92 -5.90
CA THR A 681 3.23 -2.90 -4.53
C THR A 681 1.78 -3.46 -4.40
N HIS A 682 1.24 -3.78 -3.19
CA HIS A 682 0.05 -4.65 -2.89
C HIS A 682 -1.05 -4.07 -1.94
N ASN A 683 -2.35 -4.53 -2.04
CA ASN A 683 -3.57 -4.15 -1.24
C ASN A 683 -4.01 -5.10 -0.02
N SER A 684 -5.24 -5.09 0.56
CA SER A 684 -5.75 -5.99 1.70
C SER A 684 -7.32 -6.12 1.86
N ALA A 685 -7.93 -7.24 2.39
CA ALA A 685 -9.42 -7.48 2.56
C ALA A 685 -9.89 -8.49 3.71
N GLY A 686 -11.22 -8.60 4.05
CA GLY A 686 -11.91 -9.48 5.07
C GLY A 686 -13.03 -10.47 4.55
N MET A 687 -13.98 -11.05 5.35
CA MET A 687 -15.06 -12.03 4.89
C MET A 687 -16.43 -12.08 5.68
N ARG A 688 -17.59 -12.29 5.03
CA ARG A 688 -19.01 -12.44 5.53
C ARG A 688 -19.73 -13.65 4.90
N GLN A 689 -20.66 -14.31 5.62
CA GLN A 689 -21.42 -15.48 5.14
C GLN A 689 -22.96 -15.32 5.31
N GLY A 690 -23.74 -15.69 4.29
CA GLY A 690 -25.21 -15.64 4.29
C GLY A 690 -25.86 -16.77 3.48
N VAL A 691 -27.13 -17.11 3.72
CA VAL A 691 -27.81 -18.26 3.07
C VAL A 691 -27.89 -18.08 1.55
N SER A 692 -27.91 -19.19 0.80
CA SER A 692 -27.99 -19.19 -0.66
C SER A 692 -29.22 -18.50 -1.23
N GLU A 693 -30.34 -18.55 -0.49
CA GLU A 693 -31.66 -18.01 -0.88
C GLU A 693 -31.80 -16.50 -0.62
N ASP A 694 -30.89 -15.90 0.15
CA ASP A 694 -30.91 -14.46 0.44
C ASP A 694 -30.29 -13.70 -0.72
N ASN A 695 -31.13 -13.42 -1.72
CA ASN A 695 -30.74 -12.63 -2.89
C ASN A 695 -30.28 -11.22 -2.51
N ALA A 696 -30.84 -10.62 -1.44
CA ALA A 696 -30.43 -9.30 -0.99
C ALA A 696 -28.99 -9.32 -0.43
N PHE A 697 -28.60 -10.36 0.32
CA PHE A 697 -27.21 -10.57 0.73
C PHE A 697 -26.29 -10.89 -0.46
N ALA A 698 -26.74 -11.76 -1.36
CA ALA A 698 -25.99 -12.17 -2.55
C ALA A 698 -25.72 -11.01 -3.53
N ASP A 699 -26.61 -10.02 -3.55
CA ASP A 699 -26.55 -8.82 -4.38
C ASP A 699 -26.25 -7.55 -3.57
N ALA A 700 -25.92 -7.67 -2.28
CA ALA A 700 -25.58 -6.54 -1.42
C ALA A 700 -24.43 -5.71 -2.01
N LYS A 701 -23.52 -6.40 -2.71
CA LYS A 701 -22.41 -5.83 -3.47
C LYS A 701 -22.64 -5.73 -4.97
N ALA A 702 -23.77 -6.19 -5.48
CA ALA A 702 -24.10 -5.99 -6.89
C ALA A 702 -24.25 -4.50 -7.15
N ASN A 703 -23.59 -4.00 -8.19
CA ASN A 703 -23.49 -2.57 -8.48
C ASN A 703 -22.98 -1.74 -7.28
N LEU A 704 -22.14 -2.33 -6.41
CA LEU A 704 -21.38 -1.56 -5.42
C LEU A 704 -20.64 -0.42 -6.12
N TRP A 705 -20.11 -0.73 -7.30
CA TRP A 705 -19.64 0.21 -8.30
C TRP A 705 -20.76 0.50 -9.29
N GLN A 706 -21.13 1.76 -9.44
CA GLN A 706 -22.13 2.23 -10.40
C GLN A 706 -21.47 3.18 -11.38
N GLN A 707 -21.74 3.00 -12.67
CA GLN A 707 -21.31 3.96 -13.68
C GLN A 707 -22.31 5.13 -13.71
N GLY A 708 -21.83 6.34 -13.43
CA GLY A 708 -22.60 7.58 -13.55
C GLY A 708 -22.94 7.92 -15.00
N GLU A 709 -23.87 8.87 -15.18
CA GLU A 709 -24.28 9.36 -16.51
C GLU A 709 -23.12 9.98 -17.31
N ASP A 710 -22.05 10.38 -16.63
CA ASP A 710 -20.79 10.89 -17.20
C ASP A 710 -19.80 9.77 -17.59
N GLY A 711 -20.17 8.51 -17.39
CA GLY A 711 -19.34 7.33 -17.65
C GLY A 711 -18.32 6.99 -16.55
N ASN A 712 -18.27 7.76 -15.45
CA ASN A 712 -17.36 7.51 -14.32
C ASN A 712 -17.97 6.50 -13.34
N TRP A 713 -17.17 5.53 -12.88
CA TRP A 713 -17.62 4.61 -11.82
C TRP A 713 -17.52 5.29 -10.46
N ARG A 714 -18.55 5.17 -9.63
CA ARG A 714 -18.58 5.62 -8.24
C ARG A 714 -19.00 4.46 -7.34
N ILE A 715 -18.53 4.43 -6.10
CA ILE A 715 -19.08 3.54 -5.08
C ILE A 715 -20.40 4.14 -4.61
N ASP A 716 -21.42 3.30 -4.43
CA ASP A 716 -22.61 3.68 -3.68
C ASP A 716 -22.22 4.02 -2.22
N PRO A 717 -22.30 5.29 -1.78
CA PRO A 717 -21.87 5.68 -0.44
C PRO A 717 -22.62 4.94 0.68
N GLU A 718 -23.83 4.44 0.41
CA GLU A 718 -24.59 3.66 1.39
C GLU A 718 -24.08 2.21 1.52
N ARG A 719 -23.23 1.76 0.60
CA ARG A 719 -22.71 0.38 0.52
C ARG A 719 -21.19 0.30 0.66
N ASP A 720 -20.48 1.43 0.75
CA ASP A 720 -19.01 1.50 0.80
C ASP A 720 -18.39 0.60 1.87
N ALA A 721 -18.98 0.54 3.06
CA ALA A 721 -18.49 -0.31 4.14
C ALA A 721 -18.38 -1.80 3.76
N LEU A 722 -19.27 -2.29 2.86
CA LEU A 722 -19.29 -3.71 2.45
C LEU A 722 -17.99 -4.17 1.77
N ARG A 723 -17.16 -3.26 1.23
CA ARG A 723 -15.85 -3.61 0.65
C ARG A 723 -14.90 -4.26 1.65
N MET A 724 -15.12 -4.05 2.95
CA MET A 724 -14.27 -4.56 4.02
C MET A 724 -14.27 -6.08 4.14
N ALA A 725 -15.18 -6.78 3.44
CA ALA A 725 -15.26 -8.22 3.53
C ALA A 725 -15.83 -8.92 2.29
N ASN A 726 -15.29 -10.09 1.92
CA ASN A 726 -15.80 -10.96 0.86
C ASN A 726 -17.14 -11.60 1.27
N HIS A 727 -18.14 -11.67 0.38
CA HIS A 727 -19.41 -12.33 0.70
C HIS A 727 -19.46 -13.77 0.16
N THR A 728 -19.75 -14.73 1.05
CA THR A 728 -19.88 -16.16 0.70
C THR A 728 -21.33 -16.62 0.88
N ARG A 729 -21.92 -17.16 -0.19
CA ARG A 729 -23.26 -17.76 -0.17
C ARG A 729 -23.19 -19.21 0.32
N VAL A 730 -23.99 -19.52 1.34
CA VAL A 730 -24.01 -20.82 2.01
C VAL A 730 -25.17 -21.65 1.51
N PHE A 731 -24.86 -22.70 0.75
CA PHE A 731 -25.84 -23.66 0.27
C PHE A 731 -26.05 -24.78 1.28
N HIS A 732 -27.28 -24.99 1.73
CA HIS A 732 -27.63 -26.15 2.58
C HIS A 732 -28.04 -27.39 1.78
N GLN A 733 -28.30 -27.22 0.48
CA GLN A 733 -28.41 -28.28 -0.51
C GLN A 733 -27.19 -28.25 -1.44
N LYS A 734 -26.80 -29.38 -2.03
CA LYS A 734 -25.68 -29.42 -2.97
C LYS A 734 -25.99 -28.51 -4.16
N PRO A 735 -25.17 -27.46 -4.41
CA PRO A 735 -25.45 -26.52 -5.49
C PRO A 735 -25.46 -27.24 -6.83
N THR A 736 -26.40 -26.85 -7.68
CA THR A 736 -26.51 -27.35 -9.05
C THR A 736 -25.29 -26.91 -9.87
N LEU A 737 -25.06 -27.58 -11.00
CA LEU A 737 -24.01 -27.18 -11.94
C LEU A 737 -24.25 -25.75 -12.43
N GLU A 738 -25.50 -25.39 -12.71
CA GLU A 738 -25.85 -24.04 -13.17
C GLU A 738 -25.55 -22.97 -12.09
N GLU A 739 -25.89 -23.23 -10.83
CA GLU A 739 -25.55 -22.34 -9.72
C GLU A 739 -24.03 -22.17 -9.54
N CYS A 740 -23.27 -23.27 -9.65
CA CYS A 740 -21.81 -23.22 -9.63
C CYS A 740 -21.25 -22.39 -10.80
N VAL A 741 -21.75 -22.62 -12.02
CA VAL A 741 -21.33 -21.89 -13.22
C VAL A 741 -21.68 -20.41 -13.11
N ASN A 742 -22.87 -20.07 -12.61
CA ASN A 742 -23.29 -18.69 -12.41
C ASN A 742 -22.47 -18.01 -11.31
N ALA A 743 -22.13 -18.72 -10.23
CA ALA A 743 -21.22 -18.21 -9.20
C ALA A 743 -19.83 -17.91 -9.76
N VAL A 744 -19.23 -18.83 -10.52
CA VAL A 744 -17.93 -18.64 -11.17
C VAL A 744 -17.97 -17.49 -12.20
N ARG A 745 -19.04 -17.41 -13.00
CA ARG A 745 -19.25 -16.24 -13.90
C ARG A 745 -19.34 -14.94 -13.11
N LYS A 746 -20.10 -14.92 -12.01
CA LYS A 746 -20.21 -13.74 -11.14
C LYS A 746 -18.84 -13.36 -10.57
N GLN A 747 -18.04 -14.33 -10.14
CA GLN A 747 -16.67 -14.09 -9.65
C GLN A 747 -15.78 -13.51 -10.75
N TYR A 748 -15.89 -14.04 -11.97
CA TYR A 748 -15.16 -13.53 -13.12
C TYR A 748 -15.54 -12.09 -13.49
N TYR A 749 -16.83 -11.75 -13.50
CA TYR A 749 -17.31 -10.43 -13.95
C TYR A 749 -17.35 -9.36 -12.85
N SER A 750 -17.35 -9.74 -11.57
CA SER A 750 -17.55 -8.79 -10.46
C SER A 750 -16.61 -8.99 -9.27
N GLY A 751 -15.74 -10.00 -9.27
CA GLY A 751 -14.93 -10.38 -8.10
C GLY A 751 -15.72 -11.02 -6.96
N GLU A 752 -17.06 -11.02 -7.03
CA GLU A 752 -17.99 -11.52 -6.02
C GLU A 752 -18.65 -12.85 -6.45
N GLY A 753 -19.22 -13.59 -5.50
CA GLY A 753 -19.91 -14.86 -5.80
C GLY A 753 -19.19 -16.09 -5.26
N ALA A 754 -18.44 -15.93 -4.17
CA ALA A 754 -18.00 -17.07 -3.39
C ALA A 754 -19.22 -17.89 -2.92
N ILE A 755 -19.11 -19.21 -3.04
CA ILE A 755 -20.13 -20.15 -2.59
C ILE A 755 -19.48 -21.22 -1.71
N GLN A 756 -20.26 -21.75 -0.78
CA GLN A 756 -19.89 -22.93 -0.01
C GLN A 756 -21.07 -23.89 0.09
N TRP A 757 -20.80 -25.19 0.14
CA TRP A 757 -21.81 -26.18 0.50
C TRP A 757 -21.63 -26.57 1.97
N ALA A 758 -22.68 -26.33 2.76
CA ALA A 758 -22.69 -26.53 4.20
C ALA A 758 -22.43 -27.97 4.59
N GLY A 759 -23.01 -28.95 3.86
CA GLY A 759 -22.82 -30.37 4.16
C GLY A 759 -21.35 -30.78 4.16
N GLU A 760 -20.59 -30.35 3.16
CA GLU A 760 -19.15 -30.64 3.06
C GLU A 760 -18.33 -29.90 4.12
N ALA A 761 -18.72 -28.67 4.47
CA ALA A 761 -18.06 -27.92 5.54
C ALA A 761 -18.26 -28.60 6.91
N VAL A 762 -19.50 -28.96 7.22
CA VAL A 762 -19.86 -29.67 8.46
C VAL A 762 -19.21 -31.04 8.52
N ALA A 763 -19.21 -31.80 7.42
CA ALA A 763 -18.56 -33.11 7.37
C ALA A 763 -17.06 -33.01 7.67
N ARG A 764 -16.36 -32.02 7.08
CA ARG A 764 -14.94 -31.76 7.37
C ARG A 764 -14.70 -31.39 8.83
N ALA A 765 -15.59 -30.60 9.42
CA ALA A 765 -15.49 -30.18 10.82
C ALA A 765 -15.86 -31.27 11.85
N ASN A 766 -16.31 -32.44 11.38
CA ASN A 766 -16.69 -33.60 12.17
C ASN A 766 -15.91 -34.86 11.76
N LEU A 767 -14.66 -34.69 11.28
CA LEU A 767 -13.79 -35.81 10.88
C LEU A 767 -13.53 -36.80 12.03
N ASP A 768 -13.64 -36.34 13.29
CA ASP A 768 -13.56 -37.17 14.49
C ASP A 768 -14.70 -38.20 14.59
N LEU A 769 -15.87 -37.88 14.02
CA LEU A 769 -17.03 -38.77 13.94
C LEU A 769 -17.10 -39.49 12.59
N LEU A 770 -16.64 -38.84 11.53
CA LEU A 770 -16.72 -39.31 10.13
C LEU A 770 -15.37 -39.83 9.65
N THR A 771 -14.85 -40.85 10.34
CA THR A 771 -13.47 -41.34 10.14
C THR A 771 -13.28 -42.17 8.87
N THR A 772 -14.36 -42.59 8.19
CA THR A 772 -14.28 -43.35 6.93
C THR A 772 -14.94 -42.61 5.77
N LYS A 773 -14.57 -43.00 4.54
CA LYS A 773 -15.15 -42.44 3.32
C LYS A 773 -16.63 -42.78 3.22
N GLU A 774 -17.02 -43.97 3.68
CA GLU A 774 -18.38 -44.47 3.74
C GLU A 774 -19.21 -43.64 4.72
N SER A 775 -18.75 -43.46 5.97
CA SER A 775 -19.47 -42.67 6.98
C SER A 775 -19.66 -41.22 6.54
N LYS A 776 -18.64 -40.63 5.89
CA LYS A 776 -18.75 -39.29 5.30
C LYS A 776 -19.80 -39.27 4.19
N THR A 777 -19.79 -40.25 3.29
CA THR A 777 -20.73 -40.31 2.16
C THR A 777 -22.18 -40.45 2.67
N ASP A 778 -22.40 -41.30 3.65
CA ASP A 778 -23.71 -41.52 4.29
C ASP A 778 -24.20 -40.24 4.99
N PHE A 779 -23.33 -39.58 5.76
CA PHE A 779 -23.67 -38.31 6.41
C PHE A 779 -24.03 -37.23 5.38
N LEU A 780 -23.27 -37.10 4.29
CA LEU A 780 -23.54 -36.11 3.25
C LEU A 780 -24.89 -36.37 2.55
N GLN A 781 -25.29 -37.63 2.38
CA GLN A 781 -26.61 -38.00 1.86
C GLN A 781 -27.72 -37.61 2.84
N ALA A 782 -27.56 -37.93 4.13
CA ALA A 782 -28.52 -37.55 5.17
C ALA A 782 -28.64 -36.03 5.31
N TYR A 783 -27.52 -35.30 5.29
CA TYR A 783 -27.50 -33.84 5.34
C TYR A 783 -28.25 -33.23 4.15
N GLN A 784 -28.05 -33.77 2.94
CA GLN A 784 -28.78 -33.34 1.73
C GLN A 784 -30.30 -33.53 1.85
N GLN A 785 -30.75 -34.52 2.63
CA GLN A 785 -32.17 -34.82 2.88
C GLN A 785 -32.76 -33.97 4.03
N GLY A 786 -31.91 -33.22 4.75
CA GLY A 786 -32.31 -32.46 5.95
C GLY A 786 -32.13 -33.23 7.27
N ASP A 787 -31.72 -34.49 7.20
CA ASP A 787 -31.66 -35.43 8.33
C ASP A 787 -30.29 -35.46 9.03
N GLY A 788 -29.41 -34.49 8.75
CA GLY A 788 -28.06 -34.48 9.31
C GLY A 788 -28.01 -34.47 10.85
N LYS A 789 -28.99 -33.84 11.51
CA LYS A 789 -29.14 -33.86 12.98
C LYS A 789 -29.52 -35.25 13.48
N ASP A 790 -30.52 -35.86 12.85
CA ASP A 790 -31.03 -37.17 13.25
C ASP A 790 -30.01 -38.28 12.96
N TRP A 791 -29.27 -38.17 11.85
CA TRP A 791 -28.17 -39.06 11.55
C TRP A 791 -27.08 -39.03 12.63
N LEU A 792 -26.68 -37.84 13.09
CA LEU A 792 -25.70 -37.70 14.19
C LEU A 792 -26.25 -38.28 15.49
N LYS A 793 -27.53 -38.06 15.80
CA LYS A 793 -28.20 -38.66 16.97
C LYS A 793 -28.23 -40.18 16.92
N GLU A 794 -28.55 -40.76 15.77
CA GLU A 794 -28.69 -42.20 15.61
C GLU A 794 -27.34 -42.91 15.64
N LYS A 795 -26.34 -42.37 14.93
CA LYS A 795 -24.99 -42.96 14.82
C LYS A 795 -24.10 -42.66 16.02
N HIS A 796 -24.37 -41.56 16.74
CA HIS A 796 -23.59 -41.11 17.90
C HIS A 796 -24.52 -40.71 19.05
N SER A 797 -25.32 -41.66 19.52
CA SER A 797 -26.35 -41.47 20.55
C SER A 797 -25.85 -40.99 21.93
N TYR A 798 -24.53 -40.95 22.13
CA TYR A 798 -23.90 -40.39 23.32
C TYR A 798 -23.75 -38.86 23.26
N LEU A 799 -23.91 -38.25 22.07
CA LEU A 799 -23.88 -36.80 21.92
C LEU A 799 -25.22 -36.22 22.37
N ASP A 800 -25.18 -35.19 23.20
CA ASP A 800 -26.37 -34.45 23.57
C ASP A 800 -26.81 -33.47 22.46
N ASP A 801 -28.01 -32.93 22.61
CA ASP A 801 -28.59 -32.00 21.63
C ASP A 801 -27.74 -30.73 21.42
N ASN A 802 -27.09 -30.23 22.49
CA ASN A 802 -26.27 -29.03 22.42
C ASN A 802 -25.00 -29.26 21.60
N GLU A 803 -24.33 -30.39 21.81
CA GLU A 803 -23.12 -30.74 21.06
C GLU A 803 -23.43 -31.04 19.59
N ILE A 804 -24.57 -31.67 19.30
CA ILE A 804 -25.01 -31.89 17.91
C ILE A 804 -25.30 -30.55 17.22
N GLU A 805 -26.00 -29.63 17.89
CA GLU A 805 -26.28 -28.30 17.35
C GLU A 805 -24.99 -27.50 17.12
N HIS A 806 -24.07 -27.55 18.09
CA HIS A 806 -22.75 -26.94 17.96
C HIS A 806 -21.97 -27.51 16.77
N ARG A 807 -21.96 -28.83 16.58
CA ARG A 807 -21.29 -29.51 15.46
C ARG A 807 -21.86 -29.14 14.09
N LEU A 808 -23.19 -29.04 13.98
CA LEU A 808 -23.87 -28.61 12.75
C LEU A 808 -23.62 -27.12 12.46
N ALA A 809 -23.42 -26.29 13.49
CA ALA A 809 -23.11 -24.87 13.33
C ALA A 809 -21.66 -24.60 12.86
N ARG A 810 -20.78 -25.61 12.80
CA ARG A 810 -19.38 -25.47 12.35
C ARG A 810 -19.19 -25.15 10.86
N VAL A 811 -20.28 -24.98 10.11
CA VAL A 811 -20.26 -24.45 8.73
C VAL A 811 -19.60 -23.06 8.63
N GLY A 812 -19.59 -22.27 9.72
CA GLY A 812 -18.94 -20.97 9.78
C GLY A 812 -17.41 -21.02 9.85
N LEU A 813 -16.79 -22.19 10.05
CA LEU A 813 -15.34 -22.33 10.11
C LEU A 813 -14.76 -22.27 8.69
N ASN A 814 -14.10 -21.17 8.34
CA ASN A 814 -13.47 -21.00 7.01
C ASN A 814 -12.42 -22.11 6.76
N PRO A 815 -12.44 -22.79 5.61
CA PRO A 815 -11.43 -23.77 5.20
C PRO A 815 -10.08 -23.16 4.78
N CYS A 816 -9.55 -22.16 5.50
CA CYS A 816 -8.15 -21.75 5.30
C CYS A 816 -7.15 -22.88 5.63
N GLY A 817 -7.62 -24.01 6.17
CA GLY A 817 -6.91 -25.26 6.22
C GLY A 817 -7.21 -26.11 4.98
N ASN A 818 -6.26 -26.14 4.07
CA ASN A 818 -5.68 -27.39 3.59
C ASN A 818 -4.17 -27.25 3.60
#